data_AF-A0A7C7DWP7-F1
#
_entry.id   AF-A0A7C7DWP7-F1
#
_cell.length_a   1.000
_cell.length_b   1.000
_cell.length_c   1.000
_cell.angle_alpha   90.00
_cell.angle_beta   90.00
_cell.angle_gamma   90.00
#
_symmetry.space_group_name_H-M   'P 1'
#
loop_
_entity.id
_entity.type
_entity.pdbx_description
1 polymer ?
#
loop_
_entity_poly.entity_id
_entity_poly.type
_entity_poly.pdbx_seq_one_letter_code
_entity_poly.pdbx_strand_id
1 'polypeptide(L)'
;VWSGGALFANAGAVITNLPGATFDIRSAANMNTNPTAWSFVNQGTVIKSSVGGVSYMAPAFTNAGLLSVVTGTLQLAGGGVSTGQIAVEAGATVEMRTNAYTLAAGSSVQGAGRMLFGANALVESQYAVTGITEVSGGTAVTFAPTATLTTLGESVVVAVGDLVLNSGEAVTLPNLTLNSGFISGSDAITVTGGFTWNSGTLRGGSPFVLTGQMNLATNGTKVLRERRLENRGNLVWNGGAFFVANGALIRNLPGATFDIRTDAQFTYDGTIPPQVLNEGALLKSAGALEQTVYGVITNTGTIQVMTGTLFLRNSFVQTAGATTLEGGNLRSAAALQVQGGVLRGRGLISGDLTNGATVDVEPLGAALQVSGRYTQLPTGNLVIGLQSADPAAGFDRLQIGGQAVLSGTLTIERPTGYTPVNGESFPVVTFASRSGQFTAISGLDLGAGAALTPVYNAANLTLQAPTGQGVNGSLMTLTDGAGMRYGVDCQAQVTAATPVLGMAAEGESLAPVAQLYALTVNGVAFPCVEAAQVRAAAAEQIVYGPLLIGGVQVTRQVYVPATGNFVRTIEALSNPTDAAQTVAVTVSGRLANGAALRLLRALFKPRDFPQVDRLAVQRDVAVAVGIPAHADLAEAEIGFHLVIPERQH
;
A
#
# COMPACT_ATOMS: atom_id res chain seq x y z
N VAL A 1 -12.81 29.06 -63.68
CA VAL A 1 -12.91 29.82 -62.41
C VAL A 1 -14.39 30.02 -62.10
N TRP A 2 -14.82 29.74 -60.87
CA TRP A 2 -16.18 29.98 -60.37
C TRP A 2 -16.11 30.97 -59.20
N SER A 3 -16.57 32.20 -59.42
CA SER A 3 -16.40 33.33 -58.49
C SER A 3 -17.68 33.77 -57.78
N GLY A 4 -18.84 33.21 -58.11
CA GLY A 4 -20.13 33.65 -57.55
C GLY A 4 -21.31 32.88 -58.13
N GLY A 5 -22.47 33.04 -57.48
CA GLY A 5 -23.74 32.41 -57.87
C GLY A 5 -23.79 30.91 -57.58
N ALA A 6 -24.96 30.41 -57.20
CA ALA A 6 -25.14 28.97 -57.05
C ALA A 6 -25.15 28.28 -58.43
N LEU A 7 -24.49 27.13 -58.53
CA LEU A 7 -24.50 26.31 -59.73
C LEU A 7 -25.53 25.19 -59.54
N PHE A 8 -26.45 25.05 -60.49
CA PHE A 8 -27.46 24.00 -60.50
C PHE A 8 -27.29 23.14 -61.75
N ALA A 9 -27.36 21.82 -61.57
CA ALA A 9 -27.45 20.87 -62.68
C ALA A 9 -28.54 19.83 -62.40
N ASN A 10 -29.09 19.25 -63.48
CA ASN A 10 -30.12 18.21 -63.43
C ASN A 10 -29.48 16.80 -63.48
N ALA A 11 -30.31 15.77 -63.27
CA ALA A 11 -29.91 14.36 -63.32
C ALA A 11 -28.96 14.05 -64.48
N GLY A 12 -27.86 13.34 -64.19
CA GLY A 12 -26.95 12.84 -65.22
C GLY A 12 -26.05 13.89 -65.87
N ALA A 13 -26.14 15.17 -65.46
CA ALA A 13 -25.15 16.16 -65.85
C ALA A 13 -23.76 15.78 -65.30
N VAL A 14 -22.71 16.08 -66.08
CA VAL A 14 -21.32 15.84 -65.70
C VAL A 14 -20.50 17.08 -66.00
N ILE A 15 -19.78 17.59 -65.00
CA ILE A 15 -18.68 18.53 -65.21
C ILE A 15 -17.38 17.74 -65.19
N THR A 16 -16.59 17.78 -66.27
CA THR A 16 -15.27 17.16 -66.34
C THR A 16 -14.18 18.22 -66.42
N ASN A 17 -13.35 18.32 -65.39
CA ASN A 17 -12.12 19.11 -65.42
C ASN A 17 -11.00 18.25 -66.00
N LEU A 18 -10.68 18.42 -67.29
CA LEU A 18 -9.74 17.58 -68.04
C LEU A 18 -8.27 17.72 -67.55
N PRO A 19 -7.37 16.78 -67.92
CA PRO A 19 -5.95 16.89 -67.60
C PRO A 19 -5.36 18.22 -68.05
N GLY A 20 -4.55 18.85 -67.18
CA GLY A 20 -3.96 20.18 -67.42
C GLY A 20 -4.92 21.36 -67.20
N ALA A 21 -6.23 21.13 -67.06
CA ALA A 21 -7.19 22.19 -66.77
C ALA A 21 -7.25 22.51 -65.26
N THR A 22 -7.57 23.78 -64.95
CA THR A 22 -7.76 24.25 -63.56
C THR A 22 -9.18 24.74 -63.33
N PHE A 23 -9.88 24.13 -62.38
CA PHE A 23 -11.16 24.59 -61.86
C PHE A 23 -10.97 25.28 -60.50
N ASP A 24 -10.88 26.60 -60.52
CA ASP A 24 -10.68 27.41 -59.31
C ASP A 24 -12.03 27.87 -58.71
N ILE A 25 -12.32 27.42 -57.49
CA ILE A 25 -13.46 27.77 -56.64
C ILE A 25 -13.07 29.01 -55.81
N ARG A 26 -13.57 30.16 -56.25
CA ARG A 26 -13.44 31.47 -55.57
C ARG A 26 -14.76 31.93 -54.94
N SER A 27 -15.75 31.04 -54.84
CA SER A 27 -17.06 31.36 -54.28
C SER A 27 -17.33 30.55 -53.01
N ALA A 28 -18.06 31.14 -52.07
CA ALA A 28 -18.73 30.41 -50.98
C ALA A 28 -20.18 30.03 -51.34
N ALA A 29 -20.60 30.21 -52.60
CA ALA A 29 -21.87 29.73 -53.08
C ALA A 29 -21.88 28.19 -53.18
N ASN A 30 -23.07 27.62 -53.38
CA ASN A 30 -23.26 26.17 -53.43
C ASN A 30 -23.28 25.66 -54.88
N MET A 31 -22.66 24.51 -55.12
CA MET A 31 -23.00 23.63 -56.24
C MET A 31 -24.12 22.71 -55.76
N ASN A 32 -25.36 23.02 -56.14
CA ASN A 32 -26.56 22.34 -55.68
C ASN A 32 -26.99 21.25 -56.66
N THR A 33 -27.80 20.32 -56.17
CA THR A 33 -28.55 19.35 -56.96
C THR A 33 -30.03 19.76 -56.96
N ASN A 34 -30.70 19.65 -58.12
CA ASN A 34 -32.16 19.40 -58.14
C ASN A 34 -32.36 17.92 -57.67
N PRO A 35 -33.55 17.37 -57.38
CA PRO A 35 -33.73 16.15 -56.56
C PRO A 35 -33.10 14.83 -57.08
N THR A 36 -32.29 14.88 -58.14
CA THR A 36 -31.54 13.80 -58.77
C THR A 36 -30.06 14.19 -58.92
N ALA A 37 -29.14 13.27 -58.60
CA ALA A 37 -27.71 13.56 -58.51
C ALA A 37 -27.04 13.80 -59.88
N TRP A 38 -26.01 14.67 -59.88
CA TRP A 38 -25.10 14.90 -60.99
C TRP A 38 -23.65 14.74 -60.51
N SER A 39 -22.67 14.62 -61.41
CA SER A 39 -21.28 14.33 -61.04
C SER A 39 -20.29 15.42 -61.46
N PHE A 40 -19.23 15.53 -60.68
CA PHE A 40 -18.06 16.34 -60.99
C PHE A 40 -16.84 15.41 -61.04
N VAL A 41 -16.19 15.35 -62.20
CA VAL A 41 -15.01 14.53 -62.45
C VAL A 41 -13.79 15.45 -62.59
N ASN A 42 -12.85 15.36 -61.66
CA ASN A 42 -11.59 16.06 -61.72
C ASN A 42 -10.46 15.14 -62.23
N GLN A 43 -9.92 15.44 -63.41
CA GLN A 43 -8.70 14.83 -63.96
C GLN A 43 -7.53 15.84 -64.04
N GLY A 44 -7.82 17.13 -63.87
CA GLY A 44 -6.85 18.22 -63.78
C GLY A 44 -6.63 18.69 -62.35
N THR A 45 -6.68 20.00 -62.11
CA THR A 45 -6.53 20.60 -60.78
C THR A 45 -7.81 21.35 -60.37
N VAL A 46 -8.41 21.00 -59.24
CA VAL A 46 -9.45 21.78 -58.56
C VAL A 46 -8.78 22.54 -57.42
N ILE A 47 -8.98 23.86 -57.36
CA ILE A 47 -8.44 24.71 -56.29
C ILE A 47 -9.59 25.35 -55.56
N LYS A 48 -9.59 25.34 -54.23
CA LYS A 48 -10.42 26.22 -53.41
C LYS A 48 -9.53 27.36 -52.90
N SER A 49 -9.71 28.55 -53.48
CA SER A 49 -8.88 29.73 -53.20
C SER A 49 -9.64 30.91 -52.59
N SER A 50 -10.97 30.83 -52.44
CA SER A 50 -11.72 31.89 -51.75
C SER A 50 -11.35 32.00 -50.28
N VAL A 51 -10.91 33.20 -49.87
CA VAL A 51 -10.55 33.49 -48.48
C VAL A 51 -11.81 33.40 -47.60
N GLY A 52 -11.81 32.44 -46.68
CA GLY A 52 -12.93 32.18 -45.77
C GLY A 52 -14.14 31.51 -46.44
N GLY A 53 -15.19 31.28 -45.64
CA GLY A 53 -16.47 30.70 -46.10
C GLY A 53 -16.44 29.20 -46.37
N VAL A 54 -17.64 28.65 -46.60
CA VAL A 54 -17.88 27.23 -46.88
C VAL A 54 -18.39 27.11 -48.32
N SER A 55 -17.70 26.34 -49.16
CA SER A 55 -18.18 25.96 -50.49
C SER A 55 -18.80 24.57 -50.41
N TYR A 56 -20.10 24.48 -50.68
CA TYR A 56 -20.82 23.22 -50.66
C TYR A 56 -20.88 22.59 -52.05
N MET A 57 -20.42 21.34 -52.17
CA MET A 57 -20.50 20.53 -53.38
C MET A 57 -21.45 19.34 -53.17
N ALA A 58 -22.68 19.49 -53.64
CA ALA A 58 -23.66 18.41 -53.75
C ALA A 58 -23.35 17.32 -54.78
N PRO A 59 -22.67 17.56 -55.93
CA PRO A 59 -22.43 16.48 -56.88
C PRO A 59 -21.50 15.41 -56.31
N ALA A 60 -21.65 14.18 -56.80
CA ALA A 60 -20.65 13.14 -56.54
C ALA A 60 -19.31 13.60 -57.12
N PHE A 61 -18.27 13.63 -56.30
CA PHE A 61 -16.97 14.18 -56.67
C PHE A 61 -15.96 13.04 -56.89
N THR A 62 -15.63 12.78 -58.16
CA THR A 62 -14.58 11.84 -58.55
C THR A 62 -13.29 12.59 -58.79
N ASN A 63 -12.24 12.30 -58.02
CA ASN A 63 -10.95 12.97 -58.11
C ASN A 63 -9.85 12.03 -58.60
N ALA A 64 -9.45 12.15 -59.86
CA ALA A 64 -8.27 11.50 -60.43
C ALA A 64 -7.06 12.45 -60.54
N GLY A 65 -7.28 13.76 -60.43
CA GLY A 65 -6.24 14.79 -60.45
C GLY A 65 -5.89 15.35 -59.07
N LEU A 66 -5.55 16.64 -58.99
CA LEU A 66 -5.28 17.35 -57.74
C LEU A 66 -6.52 18.09 -57.26
N LEU A 67 -6.93 17.87 -56.00
CA LEU A 67 -7.77 18.78 -55.24
C LEU A 67 -6.88 19.53 -54.23
N SER A 68 -6.73 20.84 -54.39
CA SER A 68 -5.97 21.70 -53.47
C SER A 68 -6.91 22.69 -52.78
N VAL A 69 -7.03 22.59 -51.45
CA VAL A 69 -7.82 23.54 -50.64
C VAL A 69 -6.85 24.44 -49.91
N VAL A 70 -6.74 25.68 -50.40
CA VAL A 70 -5.75 26.66 -49.94
C VAL A 70 -6.30 27.47 -48.76
N THR A 71 -7.61 27.76 -48.74
CA THR A 71 -8.27 28.52 -47.68
C THR A 71 -9.75 28.15 -47.52
N GLY A 72 -10.33 28.40 -46.34
CA GLY A 72 -11.75 28.14 -46.06
C GLY A 72 -12.11 26.66 -46.04
N THR A 73 -13.42 26.35 -46.15
CA THR A 73 -13.93 24.97 -46.12
C THR A 73 -14.49 24.56 -47.47
N LEU A 74 -14.11 23.38 -47.97
CA LEU A 74 -14.76 22.69 -49.08
C LEU A 74 -15.53 21.47 -48.56
N GLN A 75 -16.85 21.47 -48.71
CA GLN A 75 -17.71 20.36 -48.31
C GLN A 75 -18.07 19.50 -49.52
N LEU A 76 -17.63 18.25 -49.51
CA LEU A 76 -17.98 17.22 -50.49
C LEU A 76 -19.17 16.43 -49.93
N ALA A 77 -20.38 16.79 -50.33
CA ALA A 77 -21.60 16.19 -49.80
C ALA A 77 -22.12 15.04 -50.66
N GLY A 78 -21.88 15.06 -51.96
CA GLY A 78 -22.34 14.03 -52.90
C GLY A 78 -21.68 12.67 -52.75
N GLY A 79 -20.59 12.57 -51.97
CA GLY A 79 -19.77 11.35 -51.88
C GLY A 79 -18.84 11.23 -53.08
N GLY A 80 -18.34 10.03 -53.33
CA GLY A 80 -17.52 9.74 -54.52
C GLY A 80 -16.25 8.96 -54.20
N VAL A 81 -15.24 9.12 -55.06
CA VAL A 81 -13.97 8.41 -54.98
C VAL A 81 -12.81 9.31 -55.38
N SER A 82 -11.71 9.25 -54.65
CA SER A 82 -10.43 9.86 -55.05
C SER A 82 -9.42 8.77 -55.38
N THR A 83 -8.88 8.80 -56.59
CA THR A 83 -7.68 8.08 -57.04
C THR A 83 -6.48 9.03 -57.22
N GLY A 84 -6.70 10.35 -57.13
CA GLY A 84 -5.69 11.40 -57.25
C GLY A 84 -5.25 12.00 -55.91
N GLN A 85 -4.72 13.22 -55.92
CA GLN A 85 -4.19 13.88 -54.72
C GLN A 85 -5.23 14.81 -54.08
N ILE A 86 -5.25 14.86 -52.75
CA ILE A 86 -5.96 15.86 -51.95
C ILE A 86 -4.94 16.56 -51.05
N ALA A 87 -4.74 17.86 -51.27
CA ALA A 87 -3.88 18.73 -50.48
C ALA A 87 -4.73 19.73 -49.68
N VAL A 88 -4.56 19.75 -48.35
CA VAL A 88 -5.27 20.67 -47.46
C VAL A 88 -4.25 21.58 -46.77
N GLU A 89 -4.20 22.84 -47.19
CA GLU A 89 -3.24 23.82 -46.66
C GLU A 89 -3.60 24.25 -45.23
N ALA A 90 -2.61 24.83 -44.53
CA ALA A 90 -2.80 25.33 -43.17
C ALA A 90 -3.99 26.31 -43.07
N GLY A 91 -4.89 26.06 -42.12
CA GLY A 91 -6.10 26.87 -41.91
C GLY A 91 -7.27 26.56 -42.87
N ALA A 92 -7.09 25.66 -43.83
CA ALA A 92 -8.16 25.18 -44.71
C ALA A 92 -8.80 23.88 -44.19
N THR A 93 -10.01 23.56 -44.68
CA THR A 93 -10.74 22.33 -44.35
C THR A 93 -11.30 21.64 -45.59
N VAL A 94 -11.12 20.33 -45.68
CA VAL A 94 -11.92 19.45 -46.56
C VAL A 94 -12.87 18.65 -45.68
N GLU A 95 -14.16 18.65 -46.01
CA GLU A 95 -15.18 17.90 -45.28
C GLU A 95 -15.88 16.90 -46.21
N MET A 96 -15.75 15.60 -45.93
CA MET A 96 -16.58 14.55 -46.54
C MET A 96 -17.90 14.50 -45.79
N ARG A 97 -18.92 15.21 -46.27
CA ARG A 97 -20.00 15.71 -45.42
C ARG A 97 -21.17 14.75 -45.21
N THR A 98 -21.73 14.17 -46.27
CA THR A 98 -23.06 13.53 -46.19
C THR A 98 -23.08 12.10 -46.72
N ASN A 99 -22.64 11.91 -47.97
CA ASN A 99 -22.58 10.58 -48.58
C ASN A 99 -21.17 9.98 -48.45
N ALA A 100 -21.11 8.66 -48.57
CA ALA A 100 -19.86 7.92 -48.43
C ALA A 100 -18.79 8.35 -49.44
N TYR A 101 -17.53 8.38 -48.99
CA TYR A 101 -16.38 8.73 -49.83
C TYR A 101 -15.26 7.70 -49.70
N THR A 102 -14.71 7.26 -50.83
CA THR A 102 -13.55 6.34 -50.86
C THR A 102 -12.29 7.09 -51.27
N LEU A 103 -11.26 7.07 -50.42
CA LEU A 103 -9.91 7.48 -50.75
C LEU A 103 -9.16 6.22 -51.21
N ALA A 104 -9.19 5.93 -52.50
CA ALA A 104 -8.78 4.64 -53.05
C ALA A 104 -7.26 4.45 -53.04
N ALA A 105 -6.81 3.19 -53.16
CA ALA A 105 -5.40 2.86 -53.29
C ALA A 105 -4.73 3.63 -54.45
N GLY A 106 -3.50 4.10 -54.22
CA GLY A 106 -2.75 4.94 -55.17
C GLY A 106 -3.05 6.44 -55.08
N SER A 107 -4.10 6.87 -54.36
CA SER A 107 -4.32 8.28 -54.03
C SER A 107 -3.47 8.73 -52.83
N SER A 108 -3.41 10.05 -52.60
CA SER A 108 -2.76 10.61 -51.40
C SER A 108 -3.59 11.75 -50.80
N VAL A 109 -3.61 11.82 -49.47
CA VAL A 109 -4.18 12.93 -48.70
C VAL A 109 -3.10 13.50 -47.79
N GLN A 110 -2.83 14.80 -47.91
CA GLN A 110 -1.73 15.45 -47.19
C GLN A 110 -2.01 16.93 -46.88
N GLY A 111 -1.20 17.49 -45.99
CA GLY A 111 -1.17 18.93 -45.69
C GLY A 111 -1.50 19.27 -44.23
N ALA A 112 -1.23 20.52 -43.87
CA ALA A 112 -1.34 21.02 -42.49
C ALA A 112 -2.75 21.50 -42.10
N GLY A 113 -3.71 21.41 -43.01
CA GLY A 113 -5.10 21.76 -42.76
C GLY A 113 -5.89 20.67 -42.03
N ARG A 114 -7.21 20.80 -42.07
CA ARG A 114 -8.16 19.90 -41.41
C ARG A 114 -8.87 18.99 -42.41
N MET A 115 -8.82 17.69 -42.16
CA MET A 115 -9.62 16.68 -42.85
C MET A 115 -10.77 16.26 -41.93
N LEU A 116 -12.00 16.61 -42.30
CA LEU A 116 -13.23 16.32 -41.55
C LEU A 116 -14.06 15.24 -42.25
N PHE A 117 -14.43 14.19 -41.51
CA PHE A 117 -15.31 13.13 -41.98
C PHE A 117 -16.68 13.24 -41.30
N GLY A 118 -17.62 13.87 -42.00
CA GLY A 118 -19.03 14.00 -41.63
C GLY A 118 -19.90 12.82 -42.10
N ALA A 119 -19.34 11.83 -42.79
CA ALA A 119 -20.03 10.63 -43.26
C ALA A 119 -19.09 9.40 -43.26
N ASN A 120 -19.61 8.24 -43.69
CA ASN A 120 -18.81 7.03 -43.88
C ASN A 120 -17.64 7.31 -44.84
N ALA A 121 -16.45 6.84 -44.50
CA ALA A 121 -15.30 6.91 -45.41
C ALA A 121 -14.47 5.63 -45.36
N LEU A 122 -13.98 5.21 -46.54
CA LEU A 122 -13.01 4.14 -46.68
C LEU A 122 -11.69 4.75 -47.14
N VAL A 123 -10.64 4.59 -46.34
CA VAL A 123 -9.30 5.08 -46.61
C VAL A 123 -8.42 3.90 -46.96
N GLU A 124 -8.01 3.82 -48.22
CA GLU A 124 -7.05 2.86 -48.79
C GLU A 124 -5.82 3.60 -49.35
N SER A 125 -5.77 4.92 -49.16
CA SER A 125 -4.78 5.84 -49.73
C SER A 125 -3.52 5.95 -48.88
N GLN A 126 -2.51 6.65 -49.41
CA GLN A 126 -1.53 7.31 -48.53
C GLN A 126 -2.26 8.40 -47.72
N TYR A 127 -2.02 8.44 -46.41
CA TYR A 127 -2.60 9.44 -45.52
C TYR A 127 -1.52 10.08 -44.63
N ALA A 128 -1.31 11.38 -44.84
CA ALA A 128 -0.26 12.18 -44.21
C ALA A 128 -0.73 13.62 -43.91
N VAL A 129 -1.95 13.75 -43.37
CA VAL A 129 -2.46 15.04 -42.87
C VAL A 129 -1.70 15.37 -41.59
N THR A 130 -1.00 16.51 -41.56
CA THR A 130 -0.22 16.93 -40.40
C THR A 130 -1.01 17.83 -39.45
N GLY A 131 -2.12 18.43 -39.91
CA GLY A 131 -2.98 19.28 -39.09
C GLY A 131 -3.95 18.48 -38.23
N ILE A 132 -5.23 18.45 -38.64
CA ILE A 132 -6.32 17.86 -37.85
C ILE A 132 -7.02 16.78 -38.66
N THR A 133 -7.21 15.60 -38.05
CA THR A 133 -8.18 14.60 -38.53
C THR A 133 -9.37 14.55 -37.59
N GLU A 134 -10.58 14.76 -38.12
CA GLU A 134 -11.81 14.77 -37.32
C GLU A 134 -12.88 13.82 -37.87
N VAL A 135 -13.49 13.01 -37.01
CA VAL A 135 -14.62 12.14 -37.30
C VAL A 135 -15.86 12.68 -36.59
N SER A 136 -16.88 13.09 -37.35
CA SER A 136 -18.09 13.75 -36.83
C SER A 136 -19.40 13.20 -37.39
N GLY A 137 -19.35 12.27 -38.35
CA GLY A 137 -20.53 11.82 -39.10
C GLY A 137 -21.44 10.78 -38.45
N GLY A 138 -21.18 10.38 -37.20
CA GLY A 138 -21.90 9.30 -36.53
C GLY A 138 -21.75 7.93 -37.19
N THR A 139 -20.79 7.82 -38.11
CA THR A 139 -20.59 6.74 -39.06
C THR A 139 -19.12 6.29 -39.01
N ALA A 140 -18.76 5.24 -39.76
CA ALA A 140 -17.42 4.65 -39.69
C ALA A 140 -16.45 5.30 -40.70
N VAL A 141 -15.27 5.66 -40.22
CA VAL A 141 -14.12 6.05 -41.03
C VAL A 141 -13.07 4.96 -40.88
N THR A 142 -12.88 4.18 -41.94
CA THR A 142 -12.05 2.97 -41.90
C THR A 142 -10.76 3.19 -42.67
N PHE A 143 -9.64 3.16 -41.96
CA PHE A 143 -8.31 2.99 -42.53
C PHE A 143 -8.08 1.51 -42.77
N ALA A 144 -8.18 1.08 -44.01
CA ALA A 144 -8.08 -0.32 -44.42
C ALA A 144 -6.63 -0.82 -44.40
N PRO A 145 -6.40 -2.15 -44.42
CA PRO A 145 -5.05 -2.73 -44.51
C PRO A 145 -4.24 -2.33 -45.74
N THR A 146 -4.89 -1.76 -46.74
CA THR A 146 -4.27 -1.23 -47.97
C THR A 146 -3.79 0.21 -47.83
N ALA A 147 -4.21 0.93 -46.78
CA ALA A 147 -3.79 2.31 -46.54
C ALA A 147 -2.32 2.38 -46.11
N THR A 148 -1.61 3.41 -46.57
CA THR A 148 -0.30 3.77 -46.04
C THR A 148 -0.48 4.95 -45.08
N LEU A 149 -0.61 4.65 -43.78
CA LEU A 149 -0.88 5.66 -42.77
C LEU A 149 0.44 6.20 -42.19
N THR A 150 0.83 7.42 -42.59
CA THR A 150 2.04 8.08 -42.07
C THR A 150 1.76 8.89 -40.82
N THR A 151 0.65 9.63 -40.78
CA THR A 151 0.21 10.41 -39.61
C THR A 151 -1.26 10.77 -39.74
N LEU A 152 -1.96 10.88 -38.61
CA LEU A 152 -3.33 11.43 -38.53
C LEU A 152 -3.33 12.91 -38.10
N GLY A 153 -2.14 13.52 -37.94
CA GLY A 153 -1.95 14.92 -37.61
C GLY A 153 -1.65 15.19 -36.15
N GLU A 154 -1.37 16.47 -35.86
CA GLU A 154 -1.12 16.97 -34.51
C GLU A 154 -2.33 16.81 -33.57
N SER A 155 -3.54 16.73 -34.12
CA SER A 155 -4.76 16.51 -33.35
C SER A 155 -5.74 15.59 -34.06
N VAL A 156 -6.19 14.56 -33.35
CA VAL A 156 -7.28 13.68 -33.77
C VAL A 156 -8.49 13.91 -32.88
N VAL A 157 -9.65 14.13 -33.50
CA VAL A 157 -10.92 14.36 -32.78
C VAL A 157 -11.95 13.36 -33.28
N VAL A 158 -12.47 12.54 -32.39
CA VAL A 158 -13.68 11.74 -32.63
C VAL A 158 -14.83 12.40 -31.91
N ALA A 159 -15.56 13.25 -32.64
CA ALA A 159 -16.74 13.93 -32.13
C ALA A 159 -17.88 12.93 -31.90
N VAL A 160 -18.14 12.11 -32.92
CA VAL A 160 -19.10 10.99 -32.92
C VAL A 160 -18.83 10.10 -34.14
N GLY A 161 -19.08 8.79 -34.04
CA GLY A 161 -18.83 7.81 -35.10
C GLY A 161 -17.84 6.74 -34.67
N ASP A 162 -17.22 6.06 -35.63
CA ASP A 162 -16.19 5.04 -35.38
C ASP A 162 -14.94 5.35 -36.20
N LEU A 163 -13.82 5.65 -35.53
CA LEU A 163 -12.51 5.71 -36.17
C LEU A 163 -11.91 4.30 -36.12
N VAL A 164 -11.91 3.61 -37.26
CA VAL A 164 -11.42 2.24 -37.40
C VAL A 164 -10.01 2.25 -38.00
N LEU A 165 -9.00 1.86 -37.22
CA LEU A 165 -7.60 1.83 -37.63
C LEU A 165 -7.14 0.39 -37.87
N ASN A 166 -7.09 -0.03 -39.13
CA ASN A 166 -6.67 -1.36 -39.57
C ASN A 166 -5.55 -1.31 -40.62
N SER A 167 -4.76 -0.25 -40.67
CA SER A 167 -3.70 -0.07 -41.65
C SER A 167 -2.55 -1.06 -41.50
N GLY A 168 -2.39 -1.65 -40.32
CA GLY A 168 -1.22 -2.45 -39.95
C GLY A 168 -0.04 -1.62 -39.45
N GLU A 169 -0.13 -0.28 -39.54
CA GLU A 169 0.89 0.65 -39.07
C GLU A 169 0.73 0.99 -37.58
N ALA A 170 1.83 1.32 -36.90
CA ALA A 170 1.78 1.85 -35.55
C ALA A 170 1.34 3.33 -35.58
N VAL A 171 0.26 3.66 -34.89
CA VAL A 171 -0.34 5.01 -34.91
C VAL A 171 0.14 5.81 -33.70
N THR A 172 0.85 6.90 -33.95
CA THR A 172 1.28 7.85 -32.91
C THR A 172 0.44 9.12 -32.99
N LEU A 173 -0.17 9.52 -31.87
CA LEU A 173 -1.09 10.65 -31.76
C LEU A 173 -0.53 11.67 -30.76
N PRO A 174 -0.15 12.88 -31.21
CA PRO A 174 0.24 13.95 -30.30
C PRO A 174 -0.92 14.37 -29.40
N ASN A 175 -2.11 14.60 -29.97
CA ASN A 175 -3.30 14.93 -29.21
C ASN A 175 -4.50 14.11 -29.69
N LEU A 176 -5.25 13.56 -28.74
CA LEU A 176 -6.47 12.81 -29.00
C LEU A 176 -7.63 13.37 -28.17
N THR A 177 -8.78 13.58 -28.81
CA THR A 177 -10.04 13.86 -28.14
C THR A 177 -11.10 12.85 -28.59
N LEU A 178 -11.70 12.14 -27.64
CA LEU A 178 -12.81 11.23 -27.87
C LEU A 178 -14.05 11.77 -27.15
N ASN A 179 -14.92 12.45 -27.89
CA ASN A 179 -16.14 13.05 -27.36
C ASN A 179 -17.27 12.03 -27.22
N SER A 180 -17.40 11.14 -28.20
CA SER A 180 -18.39 10.06 -28.26
C SER A 180 -17.97 9.03 -29.31
N GLY A 181 -18.70 7.93 -29.42
CA GLY A 181 -18.47 6.91 -30.44
C GLY A 181 -17.36 5.94 -30.09
N PHE A 182 -16.59 5.52 -31.09
CA PHE A 182 -15.64 4.43 -31.00
C PHE A 182 -14.27 4.81 -31.60
N ILE A 183 -13.21 4.30 -30.99
CA ILE A 183 -11.93 4.10 -31.64
C ILE A 183 -11.67 2.61 -31.62
N SER A 184 -11.52 2.03 -32.81
CA SER A 184 -11.46 0.59 -33.01
C SER A 184 -10.38 0.19 -34.00
N GLY A 185 -10.35 -1.11 -34.31
CA GLY A 185 -9.42 -1.69 -35.25
C GLY A 185 -8.21 -2.38 -34.62
N SER A 186 -7.36 -2.93 -35.48
CA SER A 186 -6.20 -3.76 -35.12
C SER A 186 -4.92 -2.99 -34.87
N ASP A 187 -4.84 -1.71 -35.24
CA ASP A 187 -3.60 -0.95 -35.13
C ASP A 187 -3.25 -0.68 -33.65
N ALA A 188 -1.94 -0.67 -33.36
CA ALA A 188 -1.42 -0.25 -32.07
C ALA A 188 -1.43 1.29 -32.01
N ILE A 189 -1.92 1.85 -30.91
CA ILE A 189 -2.09 3.31 -30.76
C ILE A 189 -1.22 3.79 -29.59
N THR A 190 -0.40 4.81 -29.82
CA THR A 190 0.36 5.53 -28.78
C THR A 190 -0.05 6.99 -28.76
N VAL A 191 -0.52 7.48 -27.61
CA VAL A 191 -0.79 8.91 -27.39
C VAL A 191 0.36 9.53 -26.61
N THR A 192 1.01 10.54 -27.20
CA THR A 192 2.25 11.14 -26.69
C THR A 192 2.06 12.45 -25.95
N GLY A 193 1.10 13.28 -26.36
CA GLY A 193 0.68 14.48 -25.66
C GLY A 193 -0.61 14.26 -24.87
N GLY A 194 -1.66 15.04 -25.14
CA GLY A 194 -2.90 15.00 -24.37
C GLY A 194 -3.94 14.01 -24.90
N PHE A 195 -4.53 13.21 -24.01
CA PHE A 195 -5.77 12.49 -24.30
C PHE A 195 -6.93 13.01 -23.45
N THR A 196 -7.89 13.67 -24.10
CA THR A 196 -9.19 14.00 -23.50
C THR A 196 -10.22 12.95 -23.89
N TRP A 197 -10.58 12.08 -22.96
CA TRP A 197 -11.65 11.12 -23.17
C TRP A 197 -12.88 11.65 -22.43
N ASN A 198 -13.93 12.03 -23.17
CA ASN A 198 -15.17 12.59 -22.62
C ASN A 198 -16.31 11.56 -22.60
N SER A 199 -16.43 10.71 -23.61
CA SER A 199 -17.30 9.53 -23.56
C SER A 199 -16.91 8.53 -24.65
N GLY A 200 -17.60 7.40 -24.74
CA GLY A 200 -17.41 6.45 -25.85
C GLY A 200 -16.47 5.31 -25.51
N THR A 201 -16.10 4.55 -26.54
CA THR A 201 -15.48 3.23 -26.39
C THR A 201 -14.14 3.13 -27.12
N LEU A 202 -13.12 2.67 -26.40
CA LEU A 202 -11.89 2.15 -26.98
C LEU A 202 -12.00 0.64 -27.08
N ARG A 203 -11.92 0.10 -28.31
CA ARG A 203 -12.01 -1.35 -28.56
C ARG A 203 -10.94 -1.87 -29.51
N GLY A 204 -10.73 -3.19 -29.52
CA GLY A 204 -9.74 -3.86 -30.36
C GLY A 204 -8.60 -4.49 -29.55
N GLY A 205 -7.98 -5.54 -30.07
CA GLY A 205 -7.03 -6.37 -29.31
C GLY A 205 -5.64 -5.77 -29.10
N SER A 206 -5.25 -4.77 -29.87
CA SER A 206 -3.91 -4.17 -29.80
C SER A 206 -3.77 -3.16 -28.65
N PRO A 207 -2.57 -2.98 -28.08
CA PRO A 207 -2.34 -2.06 -26.97
C PRO A 207 -2.69 -0.61 -27.32
N PHE A 208 -3.25 0.09 -26.34
CA PHE A 208 -3.42 1.53 -26.33
C PHE A 208 -2.46 2.10 -25.29
N VAL A 209 -1.39 2.75 -25.73
CA VAL A 209 -0.31 3.26 -24.88
C VAL A 209 -0.50 4.75 -24.66
N LEU A 210 -0.46 5.19 -23.41
CA LEU A 210 -0.41 6.60 -23.03
C LEU A 210 0.96 6.93 -22.46
N THR A 211 1.62 7.95 -23.00
CA THR A 211 2.87 8.48 -22.44
C THR A 211 2.71 9.91 -21.93
N GLY A 212 1.75 10.67 -22.46
CA GLY A 212 1.38 11.98 -21.95
C GLY A 212 0.22 11.95 -20.94
N GLN A 213 -0.46 13.09 -20.77
CA GLN A 213 -1.55 13.22 -19.81
C GLN A 213 -2.88 12.70 -20.37
N MET A 214 -3.59 11.87 -19.61
CA MET A 214 -4.98 11.49 -19.86
C MET A 214 -5.90 12.18 -18.87
N ASN A 215 -6.95 12.84 -19.36
CA ASN A 215 -7.95 13.48 -18.53
C ASN A 215 -9.35 12.92 -18.83
N LEU A 216 -9.96 12.28 -17.83
CA LEU A 216 -11.34 11.78 -17.87
C LEU A 216 -12.21 12.80 -17.11
N ALA A 217 -12.45 13.96 -17.74
CA ALA A 217 -12.98 15.15 -17.06
C ALA A 217 -14.51 15.18 -16.92
N THR A 218 -15.23 14.51 -17.81
CA THR A 218 -16.68 14.65 -17.94
C THR A 218 -17.45 13.46 -17.38
N ASN A 219 -18.74 13.65 -17.10
CA ASN A 219 -19.64 12.61 -16.62
C ASN A 219 -20.03 11.54 -17.67
N GLY A 220 -19.55 11.66 -18.91
CA GLY A 220 -19.84 10.67 -19.94
C GLY A 220 -19.17 9.32 -19.65
N THR A 221 -19.85 8.22 -19.98
CA THR A 221 -19.33 6.87 -19.76
C THR A 221 -18.10 6.59 -20.64
N LYS A 222 -17.06 6.01 -20.03
CA LYS A 222 -15.82 5.57 -20.67
C LYS A 222 -15.82 4.06 -20.74
N VAL A 223 -15.60 3.49 -21.91
CA VAL A 223 -15.63 2.04 -22.09
C VAL A 223 -14.31 1.57 -22.71
N LEU A 224 -13.56 0.75 -22.00
CA LEU A 224 -12.43 -0.01 -22.53
C LEU A 224 -12.91 -1.44 -22.77
N ARG A 225 -12.89 -1.94 -24.00
CA ARG A 225 -13.45 -3.26 -24.36
C ARG A 225 -12.45 -4.07 -25.17
N GLU A 226 -12.08 -5.27 -24.70
CA GLU A 226 -11.09 -6.16 -25.35
C GLU A 226 -9.66 -5.59 -25.50
N ARG A 227 -9.46 -4.33 -25.08
CA ARG A 227 -8.26 -3.55 -25.32
C ARG A 227 -7.41 -3.47 -24.06
N ARG A 228 -6.09 -3.45 -24.26
CA ARG A 228 -5.10 -3.28 -23.20
C ARG A 228 -4.67 -1.82 -23.09
N LEU A 229 -5.01 -1.16 -21.99
CA LEU A 229 -4.59 0.21 -21.68
C LEU A 229 -3.25 0.17 -20.93
N GLU A 230 -2.18 0.67 -21.56
CA GLU A 230 -0.87 0.85 -20.93
C GLU A 230 -0.66 2.33 -20.57
N ASN A 231 -0.82 2.66 -19.29
CA ASN A 231 -0.50 3.99 -18.80
C ASN A 231 0.99 4.08 -18.44
N ARG A 232 1.74 4.92 -19.17
CA ARG A 232 3.13 5.34 -18.90
C ARG A 232 3.23 6.81 -18.50
N GLY A 233 2.10 7.53 -18.46
CA GLY A 233 2.02 8.95 -18.16
C GLY A 233 1.17 9.23 -16.92
N ASN A 234 0.41 10.32 -16.96
CA ASN A 234 -0.47 10.73 -15.86
C ASN A 234 -1.93 10.60 -16.28
N LEU A 235 -2.65 9.64 -15.70
CA LEU A 235 -4.08 9.42 -15.89
C LEU A 235 -4.84 10.01 -14.71
N VAL A 236 -5.69 11.00 -14.97
CA VAL A 236 -6.55 11.63 -13.96
C VAL A 236 -8.01 11.34 -14.26
N TRP A 237 -8.69 10.71 -13.30
CA TRP A 237 -10.11 10.37 -13.41
C TRP A 237 -10.98 11.27 -12.53
N ASN A 238 -11.62 12.25 -13.15
CA ASN A 238 -12.43 13.26 -12.46
C ASN A 238 -13.94 12.98 -12.53
N GLY A 239 -14.40 12.18 -13.49
CA GLY A 239 -15.83 11.84 -13.59
C GLY A 239 -16.19 10.84 -14.69
N GLY A 240 -17.46 10.44 -14.67
CA GLY A 240 -18.04 9.47 -15.58
C GLY A 240 -17.65 8.04 -15.23
N ALA A 241 -18.58 7.09 -15.40
CA ALA A 241 -18.31 5.68 -15.11
C ALA A 241 -17.24 5.13 -16.06
N PHE A 242 -16.33 4.31 -15.53
CA PHE A 242 -15.30 3.62 -16.29
C PHE A 242 -15.65 2.12 -16.36
N PHE A 243 -16.06 1.67 -17.54
CA PHE A 243 -16.36 0.28 -17.84
C PHE A 243 -15.16 -0.41 -18.49
N VAL A 244 -14.73 -1.53 -17.92
CA VAL A 244 -13.64 -2.37 -18.44
C VAL A 244 -14.21 -3.72 -18.83
N ALA A 245 -14.54 -3.91 -20.11
CA ALA A 245 -15.35 -5.03 -20.59
C ALA A 245 -14.53 -6.08 -21.36
N ASN A 246 -15.08 -7.30 -21.46
CA ASN A 246 -14.60 -8.36 -22.36
C ASN A 246 -13.09 -8.66 -22.24
N GLY A 247 -12.58 -8.82 -21.02
CA GLY A 247 -11.18 -9.18 -20.80
C GLY A 247 -10.17 -8.06 -21.05
N ALA A 248 -10.63 -6.81 -21.15
CA ALA A 248 -9.75 -5.64 -21.15
C ALA A 248 -8.84 -5.61 -19.91
N LEU A 249 -7.63 -5.08 -20.08
CA LEU A 249 -6.60 -4.99 -19.05
C LEU A 249 -6.14 -3.55 -18.89
N ILE A 250 -5.95 -3.12 -17.65
CA ILE A 250 -5.34 -1.83 -17.33
C ILE A 250 -4.00 -2.10 -16.65
N ARG A 251 -2.93 -1.54 -17.22
CA ARG A 251 -1.58 -1.61 -16.67
C ARG A 251 -1.07 -0.19 -16.41
N ASN A 252 -0.86 0.14 -15.15
CA ASN A 252 -0.20 1.37 -14.73
C ASN A 252 1.30 1.07 -14.55
N LEU A 253 2.12 1.48 -15.51
CA LEU A 253 3.55 1.13 -15.58
C LEU A 253 4.41 1.91 -14.56
N PRO A 254 5.67 1.48 -14.31
CA PRO A 254 6.59 2.23 -13.46
C PRO A 254 6.73 3.70 -13.86
N GLY A 255 6.69 4.60 -12.89
CA GLY A 255 6.74 6.06 -13.09
C GLY A 255 5.41 6.69 -13.53
N ALA A 256 4.41 5.90 -13.91
CA ALA A 256 3.09 6.38 -14.27
C ALA A 256 2.20 6.62 -13.03
N THR A 257 1.22 7.52 -13.16
CA THR A 257 0.21 7.79 -12.13
C THR A 257 -1.19 7.52 -12.68
N PHE A 258 -2.02 6.84 -11.89
CA PHE A 258 -3.47 6.76 -12.06
C PHE A 258 -4.13 7.37 -10.81
N ASP A 259 -4.60 8.61 -10.95
CA ASP A 259 -5.26 9.35 -9.89
C ASP A 259 -6.80 9.31 -10.01
N ILE A 260 -7.45 8.70 -9.03
CA ILE A 260 -8.90 8.61 -8.87
C ILE A 260 -9.38 9.78 -8.03
N ARG A 261 -10.11 10.71 -8.65
CA ARG A 261 -10.64 11.94 -8.05
C ARG A 261 -12.16 12.00 -7.96
N THR A 262 -12.82 10.88 -8.25
CA THR A 262 -14.27 10.79 -8.37
C THR A 262 -14.80 9.58 -7.62
N ASP A 263 -16.09 9.64 -7.31
CA ASP A 263 -16.87 8.52 -6.75
C ASP A 263 -17.74 7.85 -7.85
N ALA A 264 -17.45 8.15 -9.13
CA ALA A 264 -18.10 7.50 -10.28
C ALA A 264 -17.68 6.03 -10.39
N GLN A 265 -18.58 5.15 -10.82
CA GLN A 265 -18.36 3.71 -10.82
C GLN A 265 -17.18 3.27 -11.71
N PHE A 266 -16.28 2.43 -11.19
CA PHE A 266 -15.34 1.64 -11.98
C PHE A 266 -15.87 0.23 -12.08
N THR A 267 -16.43 -0.19 -13.21
CA THR A 267 -17.17 -1.45 -13.33
C THR A 267 -16.74 -2.22 -14.57
N TYR A 268 -17.35 -3.38 -14.83
CA TYR A 268 -17.14 -4.17 -16.03
C TYR A 268 -18.45 -4.69 -16.59
N ASP A 269 -18.44 -4.97 -17.90
CA ASP A 269 -19.50 -5.68 -18.60
C ASP A 269 -18.98 -7.06 -19.01
N GLY A 270 -19.71 -8.12 -18.68
CA GLY A 270 -19.34 -9.52 -18.89
C GLY A 270 -19.20 -10.35 -17.61
N THR A 271 -18.68 -11.58 -17.74
CA THR A 271 -18.55 -12.55 -16.64
C THR A 271 -17.16 -12.63 -16.03
N ILE A 272 -16.14 -12.13 -16.74
CA ILE A 272 -14.73 -12.18 -16.31
C ILE A 272 -14.34 -10.80 -15.76
N PRO A 273 -13.93 -10.70 -14.48
CA PRO A 273 -13.45 -9.44 -13.92
C PRO A 273 -12.19 -8.94 -14.64
N PRO A 274 -12.01 -7.61 -14.79
CA PRO A 274 -10.84 -7.06 -15.46
C PRO A 274 -9.57 -7.28 -14.64
N GLN A 275 -8.42 -7.33 -15.32
CA GLN A 275 -7.12 -7.31 -14.66
C GLN A 275 -6.60 -5.87 -14.52
N VAL A 276 -6.21 -5.51 -13.30
CA VAL A 276 -5.60 -4.22 -12.99
C VAL A 276 -4.22 -4.47 -12.41
N LEU A 277 -3.20 -4.12 -13.18
CA LEU A 277 -1.80 -4.25 -12.81
C LEU A 277 -1.26 -2.87 -12.43
N ASN A 278 -0.87 -2.69 -11.18
CA ASN A 278 -0.26 -1.46 -10.71
C ASN A 278 1.22 -1.64 -10.39
N GLU A 279 2.08 -1.11 -11.26
CA GLU A 279 3.53 -1.01 -11.10
C GLU A 279 3.98 0.44 -10.86
N GLY A 280 3.11 1.41 -11.19
CA GLY A 280 3.28 2.85 -10.92
C GLY A 280 2.61 3.28 -9.61
N ALA A 281 2.02 4.47 -9.61
CA ALA A 281 1.24 5.02 -8.50
C ALA A 281 -0.27 5.01 -8.82
N LEU A 282 -1.08 4.38 -7.98
CA LEU A 282 -2.54 4.48 -8.00
C LEU A 282 -2.98 5.27 -6.77
N LEU A 283 -3.65 6.40 -7.00
CA LEU A 283 -4.05 7.34 -5.95
C LEU A 283 -5.56 7.40 -5.85
N LYS A 284 -6.11 7.39 -4.63
CA LYS A 284 -7.47 7.86 -4.34
C LYS A 284 -7.33 9.19 -3.61
N SER A 285 -7.19 10.27 -4.38
CA SER A 285 -6.83 11.60 -3.86
C SER A 285 -8.02 12.51 -3.58
N ALA A 286 -9.19 12.24 -4.19
CA ALA A 286 -10.42 12.99 -3.96
C ALA A 286 -11.67 12.09 -4.01
N GLY A 287 -12.83 12.63 -3.66
CA GLY A 287 -14.09 11.88 -3.49
C GLY A 287 -14.24 11.35 -2.07
N ALA A 288 -15.31 11.74 -1.38
CA ALA A 288 -15.48 11.45 0.05
C ALA A 288 -16.18 10.11 0.31
N LEU A 289 -16.76 9.49 -0.72
CA LEU A 289 -17.59 8.30 -0.58
C LEU A 289 -16.80 7.00 -0.83
N GLU A 290 -17.53 5.89 -0.78
CA GLU A 290 -17.01 4.59 -1.21
C GLU A 290 -16.91 4.56 -2.73
N GLN A 291 -15.69 4.34 -3.22
CA GLN A 291 -15.40 4.10 -4.61
C GLN A 291 -15.14 2.62 -4.84
N THR A 292 -16.06 1.96 -5.57
CA THR A 292 -15.89 0.54 -5.91
C THR A 292 -15.05 0.38 -7.17
N VAL A 293 -13.96 -0.37 -7.04
CA VAL A 293 -13.11 -0.81 -8.14
C VAL A 293 -13.27 -2.31 -8.31
N TYR A 294 -13.90 -2.69 -9.42
CA TYR A 294 -14.03 -4.07 -9.84
C TYR A 294 -12.76 -4.53 -10.57
N GLY A 295 -12.33 -5.76 -10.32
CA GLY A 295 -11.18 -6.36 -10.96
C GLY A 295 -10.28 -7.17 -10.04
N VAL A 296 -9.46 -8.00 -10.67
CA VAL A 296 -8.34 -8.70 -10.03
C VAL A 296 -7.16 -7.75 -10.01
N ILE A 297 -6.83 -7.23 -8.82
CA ILE A 297 -5.82 -6.19 -8.65
C ILE A 297 -4.51 -6.82 -8.17
N THR A 298 -3.43 -6.57 -8.90
CA THR A 298 -2.06 -6.91 -8.48
C THR A 298 -1.25 -5.64 -8.31
N ASN A 299 -0.70 -5.46 -7.12
CA ASN A 299 0.15 -4.31 -6.81
C ASN A 299 1.62 -4.73 -6.63
N THR A 300 2.48 -4.10 -7.40
CA THR A 300 3.95 -4.08 -7.23
C THR A 300 4.50 -2.66 -7.10
N GLY A 301 3.69 -1.65 -7.43
CA GLY A 301 3.97 -0.23 -7.24
C GLY A 301 3.37 0.33 -5.96
N THR A 302 2.85 1.55 -6.02
CA THR A 302 2.25 2.25 -4.87
C THR A 302 0.74 2.40 -5.04
N ILE A 303 0.00 2.16 -3.96
CA ILE A 303 -1.40 2.52 -3.81
C ILE A 303 -1.48 3.49 -2.63
N GLN A 304 -2.09 4.65 -2.81
CA GLN A 304 -2.31 5.61 -1.73
C GLN A 304 -3.79 5.97 -1.64
N VAL A 305 -4.37 5.80 -0.45
CA VAL A 305 -5.77 6.12 -0.16
C VAL A 305 -5.81 7.30 0.81
N MET A 306 -6.05 8.50 0.27
CA MET A 306 -5.98 9.75 1.01
C MET A 306 -7.34 10.18 1.56
N THR A 307 -8.44 9.72 0.94
CA THR A 307 -9.82 10.06 1.35
C THR A 307 -10.84 9.02 0.89
N GLY A 308 -12.01 9.02 1.54
CA GLY A 308 -13.11 8.09 1.24
C GLY A 308 -12.74 6.63 1.50
N THR A 309 -13.48 5.71 0.89
CA THR A 309 -13.20 4.27 0.97
C THR A 309 -12.89 3.75 -0.43
N LEU A 310 -11.76 3.06 -0.64
CA LEU A 310 -11.50 2.32 -1.86
C LEU A 310 -11.94 0.86 -1.67
N PHE A 311 -13.01 0.47 -2.34
CA PHE A 311 -13.57 -0.89 -2.28
C PHE A 311 -13.05 -1.76 -3.42
N LEU A 312 -12.20 -2.72 -3.07
CA LEU A 312 -11.60 -3.72 -3.95
C LEU A 312 -12.55 -4.92 -4.04
N ARG A 313 -13.36 -4.96 -5.12
CA ARG A 313 -14.56 -5.80 -5.16
C ARG A 313 -14.30 -7.28 -5.41
N ASN A 314 -13.25 -7.65 -6.16
CA ASN A 314 -12.99 -9.06 -6.50
C ASN A 314 -11.82 -9.62 -5.70
N SER A 315 -10.58 -9.28 -6.07
CA SER A 315 -9.39 -9.72 -5.33
C SER A 315 -8.28 -8.68 -5.37
N PHE A 316 -7.43 -8.74 -4.35
CA PHE A 316 -6.26 -7.88 -4.23
C PHE A 316 -5.08 -8.69 -3.72
N VAL A 317 -3.96 -8.60 -4.43
CA VAL A 317 -2.68 -9.16 -4.02
C VAL A 317 -1.59 -8.10 -4.18
N GLN A 318 -0.89 -7.81 -3.10
CA GLN A 318 0.34 -7.04 -3.15
C GLN A 318 1.54 -7.96 -3.07
N THR A 319 2.39 -7.95 -4.09
CA THR A 319 3.61 -8.78 -4.16
C THR A 319 4.90 -7.96 -3.99
N ALA A 320 4.82 -6.64 -4.15
CA ALA A 320 5.90 -5.69 -3.87
C ALA A 320 5.30 -4.28 -3.64
N GLY A 321 6.17 -3.29 -3.45
CA GLY A 321 5.75 -1.89 -3.35
C GLY A 321 5.00 -1.56 -2.05
N ALA A 322 4.03 -0.65 -2.12
CA ALA A 322 3.34 -0.14 -0.93
C ALA A 322 1.84 0.05 -1.15
N THR A 323 1.05 -0.20 -0.11
CA THR A 323 -0.33 0.31 0.03
C THR A 323 -0.36 1.20 1.26
N THR A 324 -0.82 2.44 1.13
CA THR A 324 -0.71 3.48 2.17
C THR A 324 -2.09 4.07 2.45
N LEU A 325 -2.50 4.10 3.71
CA LEU A 325 -3.74 4.74 4.18
C LEU A 325 -3.42 6.05 4.90
N GLU A 326 -3.65 7.18 4.22
CA GLU A 326 -3.31 8.53 4.69
C GLU A 326 -4.57 9.39 4.90
N GLY A 327 -5.62 8.81 5.46
CA GLY A 327 -6.90 9.49 5.73
C GLY A 327 -8.12 8.85 5.07
N GLY A 328 -7.92 7.89 4.16
CA GLY A 328 -8.98 7.04 3.64
C GLY A 328 -8.97 5.61 4.20
N ASN A 329 -9.94 4.83 3.75
CA ASN A 329 -10.20 3.45 4.18
C ASN A 329 -10.10 2.48 3.01
N LEU A 330 -9.85 1.21 3.31
CA LEU A 330 -10.01 0.12 2.35
C LEU A 330 -11.21 -0.74 2.70
N ARG A 331 -11.83 -1.29 1.67
CA ARG A 331 -12.76 -2.40 1.81
C ARG A 331 -12.37 -3.48 0.84
N SER A 332 -12.45 -4.73 1.24
CA SER A 332 -12.18 -5.86 0.36
C SER A 332 -13.29 -6.90 0.50
N ALA A 333 -13.75 -7.44 -0.63
CA ALA A 333 -14.77 -8.50 -0.60
C ALA A 333 -14.14 -9.88 -0.32
N ALA A 334 -12.92 -10.08 -0.81
CA ALA A 334 -12.04 -11.18 -0.45
C ALA A 334 -10.96 -10.68 0.53
N ALA A 335 -10.25 -11.61 1.17
CA ALA A 335 -9.15 -11.25 2.07
C ALA A 335 -8.05 -10.46 1.33
N LEU A 336 -7.66 -9.30 1.87
CA LEU A 336 -6.55 -8.49 1.37
C LEU A 336 -5.24 -9.27 1.56
N GLN A 337 -4.55 -9.62 0.48
CA GLN A 337 -3.31 -10.40 0.56
C GLN A 337 -2.09 -9.48 0.42
N VAL A 338 -1.30 -9.33 1.49
CA VAL A 338 -0.03 -8.60 1.47
C VAL A 338 1.11 -9.61 1.50
N GLN A 339 1.57 -10.04 0.32
CA GLN A 339 2.59 -11.08 0.15
C GLN A 339 4.01 -10.50 0.04
N GLY A 340 4.14 -9.23 -0.34
CA GLY A 340 5.40 -8.50 -0.36
C GLY A 340 5.19 -6.99 -0.19
N GLY A 341 6.30 -6.28 0.01
CA GLY A 341 6.27 -4.83 0.24
C GLY A 341 5.70 -4.45 1.61
N VAL A 342 5.01 -3.30 1.66
CA VAL A 342 4.49 -2.71 2.89
C VAL A 342 2.99 -2.37 2.75
N LEU A 343 2.19 -2.67 3.76
CA LEU A 343 0.91 -2.01 4.00
C LEU A 343 1.12 -1.05 5.15
N ARG A 344 0.85 0.24 4.95
CA ARG A 344 1.15 1.27 5.95
C ARG A 344 0.01 2.25 6.18
N GLY A 345 0.04 2.89 7.33
CA GLY A 345 -0.83 4.02 7.63
C GLY A 345 -1.88 3.73 8.70
N ARG A 346 -2.97 4.50 8.64
CA ARG A 346 -4.08 4.51 9.61
C ARG A 346 -5.44 4.45 8.93
N GLY A 347 -6.47 4.03 9.66
CA GLY A 347 -7.85 3.98 9.16
C GLY A 347 -8.46 2.59 9.23
N LEU A 348 -9.54 2.38 8.50
CA LEU A 348 -10.29 1.12 8.50
C LEU A 348 -10.00 0.29 7.25
N ILE A 349 -9.69 -0.99 7.46
CA ILE A 349 -9.76 -2.06 6.50
C ILE A 349 -11.01 -2.88 6.80
N SER A 350 -12.05 -2.67 6.00
CA SER A 350 -13.29 -3.41 6.09
C SER A 350 -13.18 -4.73 5.32
N GLY A 351 -12.77 -5.79 6.01
CA GLY A 351 -12.56 -7.12 5.44
C GLY A 351 -11.50 -7.90 6.19
N ASP A 352 -11.20 -9.10 5.70
CA ASP A 352 -10.09 -9.91 6.21
C ASP A 352 -8.74 -9.41 5.65
N LEU A 353 -7.68 -9.50 6.45
CA LEU A 353 -6.31 -9.15 6.08
C LEU A 353 -5.37 -10.33 6.34
N THR A 354 -4.64 -10.76 5.30
CA THR A 354 -3.53 -11.71 5.43
C THR A 354 -2.21 -10.97 5.23
N ASN A 355 -1.39 -10.92 6.27
CA ASN A 355 -0.07 -10.31 6.25
C ASN A 355 1.03 -11.38 6.12
N GLY A 356 1.65 -11.46 4.94
CA GLY A 356 2.87 -12.21 4.66
C GLY A 356 4.12 -11.35 4.45
N ALA A 357 4.00 -10.03 4.59
CA ALA A 357 5.08 -9.06 4.41
C ALA A 357 5.09 -8.07 5.58
N THR A 358 5.24 -6.76 5.34
CA THR A 358 5.22 -5.77 6.44
C THR A 358 3.88 -5.06 6.52
N VAL A 359 3.30 -5.02 7.73
CA VAL A 359 2.25 -4.09 8.10
C VAL A 359 2.86 -3.08 9.07
N ASP A 360 2.80 -1.81 8.71
CA ASP A 360 3.46 -0.70 9.40
C ASP A 360 2.43 0.35 9.82
N VAL A 361 2.12 0.41 11.12
CA VAL A 361 1.07 1.32 11.60
C VAL A 361 1.71 2.68 11.83
N GLU A 362 1.38 3.65 10.97
CA GLU A 362 1.99 4.98 10.99
C GLU A 362 0.97 6.08 10.61
N PRO A 363 1.25 7.37 10.87
CA PRO A 363 2.33 7.89 11.72
C PRO A 363 2.10 7.52 13.19
N LEU A 364 3.12 7.66 14.01
CA LEU A 364 3.08 7.36 15.44
C LEU A 364 1.79 7.85 16.13
N GLY A 365 1.21 6.98 16.95
CA GLY A 365 -0.09 7.19 17.60
C GLY A 365 -1.27 6.69 16.76
N ALA A 366 -1.00 6.19 15.55
CA ALA A 366 -2.00 5.73 14.61
C ALA A 366 -2.77 4.51 15.12
N ALA A 367 -4.00 4.39 14.65
CA ALA A 367 -4.78 3.18 14.76
C ALA A 367 -5.10 2.66 13.36
N LEU A 368 -4.67 1.43 13.09
CA LEU A 368 -5.09 0.66 11.93
C LEU A 368 -6.16 -0.35 12.39
N GLN A 369 -7.37 -0.23 11.85
CA GLN A 369 -8.49 -1.10 12.17
C GLN A 369 -8.69 -2.14 11.07
N VAL A 370 -8.89 -3.40 11.45
CA VAL A 370 -9.26 -4.49 10.55
C VAL A 370 -10.57 -5.05 11.07
N SER A 371 -11.70 -4.83 10.38
CA SER A 371 -12.99 -5.29 10.91
C SER A 371 -13.16 -6.81 10.89
N GLY A 372 -12.49 -7.49 9.96
CA GLY A 372 -12.51 -8.94 9.81
C GLY A 372 -11.41 -9.66 10.57
N ARG A 373 -11.06 -10.85 10.08
CA ARG A 373 -9.94 -11.66 10.57
C ARG A 373 -8.61 -11.02 10.15
N TYR A 374 -7.64 -11.03 11.05
CA TYR A 374 -6.24 -10.72 10.75
C TYR A 374 -5.41 -12.00 10.84
N THR A 375 -4.71 -12.33 9.76
CA THR A 375 -3.85 -13.52 9.68
C THR A 375 -2.40 -13.09 9.44
N GLN A 376 -1.58 -13.18 10.46
CA GLN A 376 -0.13 -13.00 10.39
C GLN A 376 0.52 -14.32 9.96
N LEU A 377 1.19 -14.33 8.81
CA LEU A 377 1.96 -15.48 8.34
C LEU A 377 3.37 -15.51 8.97
N PRO A 378 4.08 -16.64 8.94
CA PRO A 378 5.44 -16.75 9.48
C PRO A 378 6.45 -15.77 8.87
N THR A 379 6.25 -15.37 7.61
CA THR A 379 7.09 -14.38 6.92
C THR A 379 6.69 -12.93 7.21
N GLY A 380 5.53 -12.72 7.81
CA GLY A 380 5.02 -11.39 8.06
C GLY A 380 5.71 -10.71 9.25
N ASN A 381 5.79 -9.38 9.17
CA ASN A 381 6.20 -8.47 10.23
C ASN A 381 5.09 -7.44 10.50
N LEU A 382 4.73 -7.24 11.76
CA LEU A 382 3.91 -6.11 12.20
C LEU A 382 4.84 -5.09 12.87
N VAL A 383 4.80 -3.83 12.47
CA VAL A 383 5.61 -2.74 13.06
C VAL A 383 4.71 -1.82 13.87
N ILE A 384 5.14 -1.51 15.09
CA ILE A 384 4.45 -0.64 16.06
C ILE A 384 5.46 0.33 16.66
N GLY A 385 5.21 1.63 16.54
CA GLY A 385 5.97 2.69 17.20
C GLY A 385 5.47 3.00 18.62
N LEU A 386 6.41 3.27 19.53
CA LEU A 386 6.17 3.73 20.91
C LEU A 386 6.97 5.00 21.23
N GLN A 387 6.32 6.02 21.77
CA GLN A 387 6.96 7.26 22.26
C GLN A 387 6.38 7.77 23.59
N SER A 388 5.13 7.44 23.94
CA SER A 388 4.57 7.68 25.27
C SER A 388 3.43 6.72 25.59
N ALA A 389 3.04 6.63 26.86
CA ALA A 389 1.89 5.81 27.27
C ALA A 389 0.52 6.42 26.93
N ASP A 390 0.46 7.60 26.31
CA ASP A 390 -0.80 8.19 25.84
C ASP A 390 -1.39 7.35 24.68
N PRO A 391 -2.55 6.71 24.84
CA PRO A 391 -3.16 5.92 23.77
C PRO A 391 -3.61 6.72 22.56
N ALA A 392 -3.72 8.05 22.61
CA ALA A 392 -4.17 8.86 21.48
C ALA A 392 -3.01 9.35 20.59
N ALA A 393 -1.82 9.54 21.16
CA ALA A 393 -0.67 10.16 20.47
C ALA A 393 0.68 9.48 20.72
N GLY A 394 0.72 8.50 21.65
CA GLY A 394 1.96 7.96 22.17
C GLY A 394 2.40 6.64 21.55
N PHE A 395 1.49 5.85 20.99
CA PHE A 395 1.84 4.56 20.39
C PHE A 395 0.85 4.08 19.35
N ASP A 396 1.35 3.26 18.43
CA ASP A 396 0.59 2.68 17.35
C ASP A 396 -0.26 1.49 17.81
N ARG A 397 -1.41 1.30 17.16
CA ARG A 397 -2.38 0.27 17.53
C ARG A 397 -2.92 -0.46 16.31
N LEU A 398 -2.80 -1.79 16.32
CA LEU A 398 -3.56 -2.66 15.42
C LEU A 398 -4.85 -3.12 16.11
N GLN A 399 -6.01 -2.75 15.58
CA GLN A 399 -7.31 -3.05 16.16
C GLN A 399 -8.08 -4.03 15.28
N ILE A 400 -8.21 -5.28 15.74
CA ILE A 400 -8.82 -6.36 14.97
C ILE A 400 -10.22 -6.62 15.51
N GLY A 401 -11.25 -6.46 14.69
CA GLY A 401 -12.63 -6.74 15.03
C GLY A 401 -12.96 -8.24 15.06
N GLY A 402 -12.21 -9.05 14.31
CA GLY A 402 -12.35 -10.50 14.25
C GLY A 402 -11.28 -11.29 15.03
N GLN A 403 -11.01 -12.50 14.56
CA GLN A 403 -9.95 -13.35 15.11
C GLN A 403 -8.57 -12.87 14.64
N ALA A 404 -7.60 -12.80 15.56
CA ALA A 404 -6.19 -12.65 15.26
C ALA A 404 -5.52 -14.04 15.21
N VAL A 405 -5.00 -14.43 14.05
CA VAL A 405 -4.13 -15.61 13.91
C VAL A 405 -2.69 -15.09 13.87
N LEU A 406 -1.93 -15.27 14.94
CA LEU A 406 -0.60 -14.68 15.12
C LEU A 406 0.52 -15.70 14.88
N SER A 407 1.54 -15.28 14.13
CA SER A 407 2.79 -15.98 13.82
C SER A 407 3.87 -14.92 13.50
N GLY A 408 5.00 -15.29 12.92
CA GLY A 408 5.98 -14.33 12.38
C GLY A 408 6.52 -13.36 13.42
N THR A 409 6.75 -12.11 13.01
CA THR A 409 7.44 -11.10 13.84
C THR A 409 6.55 -9.92 14.20
N LEU A 410 6.68 -9.43 15.45
CA LEU A 410 6.28 -8.09 15.87
C LEU A 410 7.55 -7.26 16.10
N THR A 411 7.66 -6.11 15.44
CA THR A 411 8.77 -5.16 15.60
C THR A 411 8.29 -3.94 16.36
N ILE A 412 8.96 -3.66 17.47
CA ILE A 412 8.73 -2.46 18.27
C ILE A 412 9.77 -1.40 17.93
N GLU A 413 9.32 -0.28 17.41
CA GLU A 413 10.15 0.88 17.13
C GLU A 413 9.99 1.91 18.25
N ARG A 414 11.10 2.49 18.71
CA ARG A 414 11.11 3.53 19.75
C ARG A 414 11.80 4.78 19.21
N PRO A 415 11.08 5.60 18.40
CA PRO A 415 11.64 6.83 17.85
C PRO A 415 12.24 7.69 18.96
N THR A 416 13.38 8.35 18.69
CA THR A 416 14.13 9.17 19.66
C THR A 416 14.69 8.44 20.89
N GLY A 417 14.69 7.10 20.90
CA GLY A 417 15.25 6.30 21.99
C GLY A 417 14.38 6.27 23.25
N TYR A 418 13.06 6.48 23.09
CA TYR A 418 12.11 6.46 24.20
C TYR A 418 12.25 5.20 25.06
N THR A 419 12.39 5.40 26.37
CA THR A 419 12.42 4.33 27.38
C THR A 419 11.15 4.44 28.23
N PRO A 420 10.20 3.49 28.09
CA PRO A 420 9.01 3.42 28.92
C PRO A 420 9.33 3.49 30.41
N VAL A 421 8.51 4.25 31.13
CA VAL A 421 8.58 4.37 32.59
C VAL A 421 7.96 3.13 33.23
N ASN A 422 8.43 2.80 34.42
CA ASN A 422 7.96 1.63 35.13
C ASN A 422 6.44 1.63 35.35
N GLY A 423 5.80 0.51 35.06
CA GLY A 423 4.35 0.32 35.16
C GLY A 423 3.54 0.84 33.97
N GLU A 424 4.16 1.49 32.98
CA GLU A 424 3.47 1.83 31.73
C GLU A 424 3.03 0.58 30.96
N SER A 425 1.91 0.70 30.26
CA SER A 425 1.23 -0.41 29.62
C SER A 425 0.69 0.03 28.26
N PHE A 426 1.04 -0.72 27.22
CA PHE A 426 0.76 -0.38 25.83
C PHE A 426 -0.07 -1.49 25.19
N PRO A 427 -1.42 -1.38 25.15
CA PRO A 427 -2.27 -2.32 24.42
C PRO A 427 -2.12 -2.10 22.90
N VAL A 428 -1.07 -2.68 22.33
CA VAL A 428 -0.63 -2.47 20.94
C VAL A 428 -1.44 -3.27 19.91
N VAL A 429 -2.04 -4.39 20.32
CA VAL A 429 -2.97 -5.15 19.47
C VAL A 429 -4.23 -5.49 20.24
N THR A 430 -5.40 -5.20 19.69
CA THR A 430 -6.69 -5.68 20.24
C THR A 430 -7.35 -6.64 19.27
N PHE A 431 -8.06 -7.66 19.77
CA PHE A 431 -8.75 -8.66 18.96
C PHE A 431 -9.99 -9.21 19.67
N ALA A 432 -10.98 -9.70 18.91
CA ALA A 432 -12.14 -10.38 19.51
C ALA A 432 -11.78 -11.78 20.04
N SER A 433 -10.86 -12.47 19.37
CA SER A 433 -10.25 -13.73 19.82
C SER A 433 -8.87 -13.89 19.19
N ARG A 434 -8.03 -14.76 19.76
CA ARG A 434 -6.67 -15.02 19.25
C ARG A 434 -6.37 -16.51 19.16
N SER A 435 -5.64 -16.90 18.12
CA SER A 435 -4.89 -18.15 18.05
C SER A 435 -3.42 -17.86 17.74
N GLY A 436 -2.50 -18.64 18.33
CA GLY A 436 -1.06 -18.42 18.17
C GLY A 436 -0.53 -17.15 18.84
N GLN A 437 0.78 -16.94 18.77
CA GLN A 437 1.51 -15.76 19.26
C GLN A 437 2.53 -15.38 18.20
N PHE A 438 3.04 -14.14 18.25
CA PHE A 438 4.21 -13.79 17.43
C PHE A 438 5.37 -14.72 17.80
N THR A 439 6.03 -15.30 16.78
CA THR A 439 7.17 -16.20 16.94
C THR A 439 8.39 -15.45 17.46
N ALA A 440 8.56 -14.21 17.00
CA ALA A 440 9.60 -13.29 17.48
C ALA A 440 9.00 -11.92 17.79
N ILE A 441 9.52 -11.27 18.83
CA ILE A 441 9.24 -9.87 19.10
C ILE A 441 10.57 -9.13 19.27
N SER A 442 10.85 -8.19 18.37
CA SER A 442 12.05 -7.36 18.40
C SER A 442 11.77 -5.99 19.02
N GLY A 443 12.81 -5.33 19.51
CA GLY A 443 12.69 -3.98 20.12
C GLY A 443 12.16 -3.96 21.56
N LEU A 444 12.12 -5.12 22.24
CA LEU A 444 11.70 -5.21 23.64
C LEU A 444 12.77 -4.71 24.64
N ASP A 445 14.05 -4.85 24.31
CA ASP A 445 15.15 -4.42 25.17
C ASP A 445 15.13 -2.90 25.31
N LEU A 446 15.07 -2.42 26.56
CA LEU A 446 15.07 -1.00 26.93
C LEU A 446 16.48 -0.52 27.34
N GLY A 447 17.46 -1.41 27.40
CA GLY A 447 18.79 -1.17 27.95
C GLY A 447 18.84 -1.39 29.47
N ALA A 448 20.06 -1.46 30.03
CA ALA A 448 20.32 -1.62 31.46
C ALA A 448 19.60 -2.82 32.13
N GLY A 449 19.35 -3.89 31.38
CA GLY A 449 18.64 -5.09 31.86
C GLY A 449 17.12 -4.92 31.99
N ALA A 450 16.56 -3.79 31.57
CA ALA A 450 15.12 -3.57 31.47
C ALA A 450 14.59 -4.00 30.10
N ALA A 451 13.40 -4.61 30.07
CA ALA A 451 12.74 -4.98 28.83
C ALA A 451 11.22 -4.85 28.96
N LEU A 452 10.57 -4.53 27.85
CA LEU A 452 9.12 -4.66 27.71
C LEU A 452 8.74 -6.15 27.76
N THR A 453 7.71 -6.46 28.53
CA THR A 453 7.16 -7.81 28.64
C THR A 453 5.86 -7.91 27.84
N PRO A 454 5.78 -8.76 26.81
CA PRO A 454 4.54 -9.00 26.07
C PRO A 454 3.57 -9.86 26.89
N VAL A 455 2.36 -9.35 27.12
CA VAL A 455 1.28 -10.02 27.84
C VAL A 455 0.09 -10.23 26.92
N TYR A 456 -0.19 -11.49 26.62
CA TYR A 456 -1.32 -11.90 25.78
C TYR A 456 -2.55 -12.18 26.66
N ASN A 457 -3.49 -11.24 26.68
CA ASN A 457 -4.78 -11.37 27.33
C ASN A 457 -5.83 -11.99 26.39
N ALA A 458 -7.04 -12.20 26.89
CA ALA A 458 -8.15 -12.74 26.12
C ALA A 458 -8.55 -11.87 24.91
N ALA A 459 -8.39 -10.54 25.03
CA ALA A 459 -8.85 -9.57 24.02
C ALA A 459 -7.75 -8.62 23.50
N ASN A 460 -6.50 -8.76 23.97
CA ASN A 460 -5.40 -7.90 23.52
C ASN A 460 -4.02 -8.53 23.75
N LEU A 461 -3.03 -8.01 23.03
CA LEU A 461 -1.60 -8.06 23.36
C LEU A 461 -1.22 -6.70 23.94
N THR A 462 -0.69 -6.73 25.16
CA THR A 462 -0.19 -5.55 25.87
C THR A 462 1.30 -5.68 26.07
N LEU A 463 2.08 -4.63 25.79
CA LEU A 463 3.47 -4.54 26.21
C LEU A 463 3.51 -3.85 27.57
N GLN A 464 4.10 -4.50 28.58
CA GLN A 464 4.21 -3.94 29.93
C GLN A 464 5.66 -3.52 30.19
N ALA A 465 5.84 -2.26 30.58
CA ALA A 465 7.10 -1.80 31.14
C ALA A 465 7.34 -2.48 32.50
N PRO A 466 8.61 -2.64 32.92
CA PRO A 466 8.92 -3.22 34.22
C PRO A 466 8.20 -2.49 35.36
N THR A 467 7.79 -3.17 36.43
CA THR A 467 7.01 -2.54 37.52
C THR A 467 7.86 -2.11 38.72
N GLY A 468 9.19 -1.98 38.59
CA GLY A 468 10.07 -1.61 39.71
C GLY A 468 11.17 -0.61 39.34
N GLN A 469 11.45 0.30 40.28
CA GLN A 469 12.43 1.40 40.17
C GLN A 469 13.79 0.91 39.61
N GLY A 470 14.32 1.58 38.59
CA GLY A 470 15.72 1.37 38.18
C GLY A 470 16.65 1.90 39.27
N VAL A 471 17.65 1.12 39.70
CA VAL A 471 18.44 1.46 40.88
C VAL A 471 19.91 1.54 40.49
N ASN A 472 20.31 2.76 40.14
CA ASN A 472 21.66 3.11 39.74
C ASN A 472 22.60 3.06 40.97
N GLY A 473 23.05 1.85 41.34
CA GLY A 473 24.01 1.61 42.43
C GLY A 473 23.53 1.88 43.86
N SER A 474 22.32 2.39 44.06
CA SER A 474 21.74 2.59 45.40
C SER A 474 21.24 1.27 46.00
N LEU A 475 21.43 1.11 47.32
CA LEU A 475 20.88 -0.01 48.07
C LEU A 475 19.35 0.03 48.03
N MET A 476 18.73 -1.05 47.55
CA MET A 476 17.28 -1.25 47.65
C MET A 476 16.91 -1.59 49.07
N THR A 477 15.80 -1.08 49.58
CA THR A 477 15.38 -1.36 50.97
C THR A 477 14.09 -2.17 50.98
N LEU A 478 14.09 -3.29 51.69
CA LEU A 478 12.88 -4.06 52.02
C LEU A 478 12.56 -3.91 53.50
N THR A 479 11.29 -3.86 53.87
CA THR A 479 10.83 -3.76 55.25
C THR A 479 9.99 -4.98 55.61
N ASP A 480 10.32 -5.70 56.67
CA ASP A 480 9.43 -6.77 57.18
C ASP A 480 8.24 -6.21 57.98
N GLY A 481 7.27 -7.07 58.29
CA GLY A 481 6.10 -6.70 59.09
C GLY A 481 6.41 -6.32 60.54
N ALA A 482 7.65 -6.49 61.01
CA ALA A 482 8.13 -6.05 62.32
C ALA A 482 8.85 -4.70 62.27
N GLY A 483 8.96 -4.07 61.08
CA GLY A 483 9.62 -2.78 60.91
C GLY A 483 11.15 -2.85 60.82
N MET A 484 11.73 -4.00 60.47
CA MET A 484 13.16 -4.10 60.12
C MET A 484 13.36 -3.80 58.65
N ARG A 485 14.31 -2.90 58.34
CA ARG A 485 14.73 -2.57 56.98
C ARG A 485 15.98 -3.35 56.59
N TYR A 486 15.95 -3.98 55.42
CA TYR A 486 17.01 -4.75 54.81
C TYR A 486 17.53 -4.03 53.56
N GLY A 487 18.79 -3.61 53.56
CA GLY A 487 19.48 -3.10 52.37
C GLY A 487 19.88 -4.25 51.46
N VAL A 488 19.55 -4.17 50.18
CA VAL A 488 19.83 -5.18 49.15
C VAL A 488 20.60 -4.53 48.00
N ASP A 489 21.75 -5.07 47.63
CA ASP A 489 22.58 -4.55 46.54
C ASP A 489 22.23 -5.13 45.16
N CYS A 490 22.92 -4.66 44.12
CA CYS A 490 22.69 -5.08 42.72
C CYS A 490 22.96 -6.57 42.43
N GLN A 491 23.68 -7.28 43.31
CA GLN A 491 23.87 -8.74 43.21
C GLN A 491 22.86 -9.51 44.06
N ALA A 492 21.86 -8.79 44.61
CA ALA A 492 20.86 -9.28 45.53
C ALA A 492 21.43 -9.72 46.90
N GLN A 493 22.53 -9.11 47.35
CA GLN A 493 23.08 -9.34 48.70
C GLN A 493 22.37 -8.49 49.72
N VAL A 494 22.06 -9.05 50.89
CA VAL A 494 21.65 -8.24 52.04
C VAL A 494 22.90 -7.60 52.66
N THR A 495 22.97 -6.28 52.68
CA THR A 495 24.16 -5.52 53.08
C THR A 495 23.98 -4.73 54.38
N ALA A 496 22.74 -4.49 54.81
CA ALA A 496 22.41 -3.82 56.07
C ALA A 496 21.07 -4.29 56.62
N ALA A 497 20.93 -4.32 57.95
CA ALA A 497 19.66 -4.47 58.65
C ALA A 497 19.53 -3.35 59.69
N THR A 498 18.48 -2.53 59.62
CA THR A 498 18.25 -1.43 60.57
C THR A 498 16.79 -1.37 61.01
N PRO A 499 16.48 -1.25 62.30
CA PRO A 499 15.11 -1.01 62.77
C PRO A 499 14.60 0.37 62.31
N VAL A 500 13.31 0.49 61.98
CA VAL A 500 12.65 1.77 61.71
C VAL A 500 12.69 2.66 62.97
N LEU A 501 13.08 3.93 62.81
CA LEU A 501 13.20 4.93 63.88
C LEU A 501 11.99 4.91 64.83
N GLY A 502 12.25 4.69 66.12
CA GLY A 502 11.24 4.60 67.20
C GLY A 502 11.23 3.28 67.97
N MET A 503 12.00 2.27 67.55
CA MET A 503 12.08 0.95 68.23
C MET A 503 13.50 0.50 68.60
N ALA A 504 14.53 1.34 68.47
CA ALA A 504 15.91 1.00 68.85
C ALA A 504 16.34 1.73 70.12
N ALA A 505 16.89 0.99 71.09
CA ALA A 505 17.76 1.57 72.11
C ALA A 505 19.01 2.13 71.41
N GLU A 506 19.44 3.34 71.79
CA GLU A 506 20.64 3.97 71.24
C GLU A 506 21.86 3.04 71.39
N GLY A 507 22.49 2.65 70.28
CA GLY A 507 23.85 2.08 70.29
C GLY A 507 24.09 0.74 69.57
N GLU A 508 23.09 0.03 69.03
CA GLU A 508 23.35 -1.26 68.35
C GLU A 508 23.60 -1.08 66.84
N SER A 509 24.88 -0.98 66.47
CA SER A 509 25.34 -1.28 65.11
C SER A 509 25.29 -2.80 64.92
N LEU A 510 24.27 -3.31 64.22
CA LEU A 510 24.31 -4.68 63.71
C LEU A 510 25.52 -4.81 62.78
N ALA A 511 26.39 -5.78 63.04
CA ALA A 511 27.59 -6.02 62.23
C ALA A 511 27.22 -6.13 60.74
N PRO A 512 28.05 -5.62 59.82
CA PRO A 512 27.78 -5.72 58.39
C PRO A 512 27.56 -7.20 58.04
N VAL A 513 26.37 -7.53 57.54
CA VAL A 513 26.00 -8.86 57.03
C VAL A 513 26.66 -9.08 55.65
N ALA A 514 27.82 -8.48 55.43
CA ALA A 514 28.49 -8.42 54.15
C ALA A 514 29.13 -9.76 53.79
N GLN A 515 29.02 -10.13 52.51
CA GLN A 515 29.63 -11.30 51.86
C GLN A 515 28.96 -12.65 52.15
N LEU A 516 27.70 -12.79 51.77
CA LEU A 516 26.92 -13.92 52.26
C LEU A 516 26.19 -14.73 51.19
N TYR A 517 26.27 -14.41 49.90
CA TYR A 517 25.58 -15.19 48.87
C TYR A 517 26.21 -15.11 47.47
N ALA A 518 26.76 -16.19 46.92
CA ALA A 518 27.16 -16.24 45.50
C ALA A 518 26.43 -17.38 44.77
N LEU A 519 25.98 -17.11 43.54
CA LEU A 519 25.52 -18.13 42.61
C LEU A 519 26.47 -18.17 41.44
N THR A 520 26.90 -19.37 41.07
CA THR A 520 27.47 -19.61 39.75
C THR A 520 26.65 -20.68 39.02
N VAL A 521 26.47 -20.51 37.72
CA VAL A 521 25.92 -21.52 36.83
C VAL A 521 26.94 -21.82 35.75
N ASN A 522 27.38 -23.07 35.63
CA ASN A 522 28.50 -23.50 34.81
C ASN A 522 29.75 -22.63 35.02
N GLY A 523 30.02 -22.23 36.27
CA GLY A 523 31.13 -21.36 36.64
C GLY A 523 30.93 -19.87 36.36
N VAL A 524 29.83 -19.45 35.72
CA VAL A 524 29.50 -18.04 35.48
C VAL A 524 28.75 -17.48 36.67
N ALA A 525 29.33 -16.46 37.33
CA ALA A 525 28.73 -15.82 38.50
C ALA A 525 27.52 -14.94 38.15
N PHE A 526 26.57 -14.81 39.09
CA PHE A 526 25.49 -13.85 38.97
C PHE A 526 26.05 -12.41 38.98
N PRO A 527 25.82 -11.62 37.91
CA PRO A 527 26.40 -10.30 37.79
C PRO A 527 25.70 -9.28 38.71
N CYS A 528 26.34 -8.14 38.94
CA CYS A 528 25.66 -6.96 39.47
C CYS A 528 24.66 -6.46 38.41
N VAL A 529 23.38 -6.32 38.79
CA VAL A 529 22.29 -5.92 37.92
C VAL A 529 21.80 -4.54 38.34
N GLU A 530 21.87 -3.57 37.44
CA GLU A 530 21.52 -2.18 37.71
C GLU A 530 20.01 -1.91 37.69
N ALA A 531 19.20 -2.91 37.34
CA ALA A 531 17.74 -2.86 37.33
C ALA A 531 17.14 -4.09 38.02
N ALA A 532 16.21 -3.86 38.95
CA ALA A 532 15.49 -4.91 39.65
C ALA A 532 14.02 -4.50 39.89
N GLN A 533 13.11 -5.46 39.85
CA GLN A 533 11.69 -5.22 40.07
C GLN A 533 11.34 -5.27 41.57
N VAL A 534 10.98 -4.15 42.17
CA VAL A 534 10.36 -4.12 43.51
C VAL A 534 8.87 -4.40 43.38
N ARG A 535 8.32 -5.36 44.12
CA ARG A 535 6.88 -5.67 44.13
C ARG A 535 6.34 -5.53 45.55
N ALA A 536 5.27 -4.74 45.70
CA ALA A 536 4.50 -4.64 46.93
C ALA A 536 3.33 -5.64 46.87
N ALA A 537 3.43 -6.73 47.63
CA ALA A 537 2.31 -7.64 47.91
C ALA A 537 2.08 -7.72 49.43
N ALA A 538 1.39 -8.75 49.94
CA ALA A 538 1.33 -9.04 51.38
C ALA A 538 2.72 -9.26 52.03
N ALA A 539 3.79 -9.24 51.24
CA ALA A 539 5.20 -9.27 51.58
C ALA A 539 5.99 -8.44 50.53
N GLU A 540 7.10 -7.83 50.92
CA GLU A 540 7.95 -7.05 50.00
C GLU A 540 8.98 -7.96 49.31
N GLN A 541 9.14 -7.79 47.99
CA GLN A 541 10.12 -8.57 47.22
C GLN A 541 10.82 -7.74 46.15
N ILE A 542 12.06 -8.13 45.85
CA ILE A 542 12.88 -7.61 44.75
C ILE A 542 13.20 -8.76 43.80
N VAL A 543 13.02 -8.56 42.49
CA VAL A 543 13.28 -9.56 41.46
C VAL A 543 14.32 -9.05 40.47
N TYR A 544 15.41 -9.80 40.31
CA TYR A 544 16.49 -9.55 39.37
C TYR A 544 16.39 -10.53 38.20
N GLY A 545 16.54 -10.02 36.97
CA GLY A 545 16.45 -10.83 35.75
C GLY A 545 15.03 -11.01 35.22
N PRO A 546 14.81 -11.94 34.27
CA PRO A 546 15.69 -13.06 33.96
C PRO A 546 16.97 -12.66 33.19
N LEU A 547 18.10 -13.31 33.49
CA LEU A 547 19.41 -13.10 32.86
C LEU A 547 19.95 -14.41 32.29
N LEU A 548 20.60 -14.38 31.13
CA LEU A 548 21.27 -15.56 30.58
C LEU A 548 22.62 -15.77 31.31
N ILE A 549 22.72 -16.82 32.11
CA ILE A 549 23.91 -17.14 32.93
C ILE A 549 24.25 -18.61 32.74
N GLY A 550 25.47 -18.90 32.29
CA GLY A 550 25.93 -20.29 32.13
C GLY A 550 25.10 -21.13 31.14
N GLY A 551 24.36 -20.50 30.22
CA GLY A 551 23.53 -21.18 29.22
C GLY A 551 22.02 -21.26 29.53
N VAL A 552 21.61 -20.85 30.73
CA VAL A 552 20.21 -20.88 31.20
C VAL A 552 19.71 -19.50 31.62
N GLN A 553 18.39 -19.28 31.60
CA GLN A 553 17.77 -18.05 32.09
C GLN A 553 17.63 -18.14 33.62
N VAL A 554 18.20 -17.18 34.34
CA VAL A 554 18.20 -17.12 35.80
C VAL A 554 17.42 -15.90 36.26
N THR A 555 16.38 -16.11 37.06
CA THR A 555 15.68 -15.06 37.80
C THR A 555 16.01 -15.21 39.28
N ARG A 556 16.49 -14.15 39.91
CA ARG A 556 16.79 -14.12 41.34
C ARG A 556 15.75 -13.29 42.06
N GLN A 557 15.24 -13.76 43.18
CA GLN A 557 14.29 -13.03 44.02
C GLN A 557 14.81 -12.88 45.44
N VAL A 558 14.66 -11.70 46.01
CA VAL A 558 14.84 -11.41 47.43
C VAL A 558 13.47 -11.11 48.02
N TYR A 559 13.07 -11.88 49.01
CA TYR A 559 11.73 -11.89 49.57
C TYR A 559 11.80 -11.72 51.07
N VAL A 560 10.99 -10.81 51.61
CA VAL A 560 10.85 -10.61 53.05
C VAL A 560 9.41 -10.90 53.45
N PRO A 561 9.14 -12.01 54.17
CA PRO A 561 7.80 -12.36 54.58
C PRO A 561 7.24 -11.36 55.61
N ALA A 562 5.90 -11.24 55.64
CA ALA A 562 5.19 -10.41 56.62
C ALA A 562 5.44 -10.81 58.08
N THR A 563 5.80 -12.07 58.32
CA THR A 563 6.07 -12.62 59.65
C THR A 563 7.33 -13.48 59.62
N GLY A 564 8.11 -13.46 60.71
CA GLY A 564 9.25 -14.37 60.90
C GLY A 564 10.64 -13.73 60.87
N ASN A 565 10.77 -12.42 60.62
CA ASN A 565 12.02 -11.66 60.73
C ASN A 565 13.21 -12.30 59.98
N PHE A 566 12.98 -12.68 58.72
CA PHE A 566 14.03 -13.23 57.87
C PHE A 566 13.98 -12.70 56.44
N VAL A 567 15.14 -12.64 55.79
CA VAL A 567 15.23 -12.43 54.34
C VAL A 567 15.45 -13.77 53.66
N ARG A 568 14.77 -13.97 52.52
CA ARG A 568 14.89 -15.17 51.69
C ARG A 568 15.34 -14.82 50.29
N THR A 569 16.36 -15.53 49.79
CA THR A 569 16.75 -15.47 48.38
C THR A 569 16.29 -16.74 47.66
N ILE A 570 15.72 -16.58 46.47
CA ILE A 570 15.20 -17.65 45.62
C ILE A 570 15.79 -17.52 44.21
N GLU A 571 16.41 -18.58 43.71
CA GLU A 571 16.84 -18.69 42.31
C GLU A 571 15.82 -19.48 41.52
N ALA A 572 15.40 -18.98 40.37
CA ALA A 572 14.61 -19.71 39.39
C ALA A 572 15.41 -19.81 38.09
N LEU A 573 15.76 -21.04 37.71
CA LEU A 573 16.49 -21.33 36.48
C LEU A 573 15.53 -21.95 35.46
N SER A 574 15.56 -21.50 34.20
CA SER A 574 14.80 -22.08 33.09
C SER A 574 15.67 -22.29 31.85
N ASN A 575 15.37 -23.34 31.10
CA ASN A 575 16.07 -23.70 29.88
C ASN A 575 15.53 -22.88 28.69
N PRO A 576 16.34 -22.02 28.05
CA PRO A 576 15.90 -21.23 26.90
C PRO A 576 15.89 -22.04 25.59
N THR A 577 16.34 -23.29 25.59
CA THR A 577 16.53 -24.11 24.39
C THR A 577 15.59 -25.31 24.33
N ASP A 578 15.43 -25.85 23.12
CA ASP A 578 14.57 -27.01 22.84
C ASP A 578 15.25 -28.36 23.14
N ALA A 579 16.46 -28.35 23.72
CA ALA A 579 17.17 -29.54 24.15
C ALA A 579 17.39 -29.49 25.66
N ALA A 580 17.22 -30.62 26.35
CA ALA A 580 17.51 -30.71 27.78
C ALA A 580 18.97 -30.31 28.07
N GLN A 581 19.18 -29.51 29.12
CA GLN A 581 20.50 -29.03 29.52
C GLN A 581 20.84 -29.54 30.92
N THR A 582 22.08 -30.02 31.09
CA THR A 582 22.65 -30.27 32.41
C THR A 582 23.56 -29.12 32.78
N VAL A 583 23.27 -28.42 33.86
CA VAL A 583 24.05 -27.29 34.35
C VAL A 583 24.61 -27.56 35.74
N ALA A 584 25.86 -27.18 35.98
CA ALA A 584 26.46 -27.16 37.31
C ALA A 584 26.04 -25.89 38.03
N VAL A 585 25.39 -26.01 39.18
CA VAL A 585 24.93 -24.87 39.99
C VAL A 585 25.66 -24.90 41.32
N THR A 586 26.33 -23.80 41.65
CA THR A 586 26.94 -23.62 42.97
C THR A 586 26.30 -22.43 43.67
N VAL A 587 25.89 -22.65 44.91
CA VAL A 587 25.40 -21.61 45.81
C VAL A 587 26.24 -21.61 47.07
N SER A 588 26.86 -20.47 47.39
CA SER A 588 27.72 -20.32 48.59
C SER A 588 27.29 -19.15 49.47
N GLY A 589 27.53 -19.24 50.78
CA GLY A 589 27.20 -18.19 51.75
C GLY A 589 27.56 -18.54 53.21
N ARG A 590 27.49 -17.59 54.14
CA ARG A 590 27.72 -17.85 55.59
C ARG A 590 26.40 -18.07 56.36
N LEU A 591 26.17 -19.16 57.07
CA LEU A 591 24.87 -19.39 57.72
C LEU A 591 24.84 -18.82 59.15
N ALA A 592 23.70 -18.23 59.54
CA ALA A 592 23.42 -17.97 60.95
C ALA A 592 23.16 -19.31 61.68
N ASN A 593 23.50 -19.38 62.97
CA ASN A 593 23.39 -20.61 63.75
C ASN A 593 21.92 -21.10 63.79
N GLY A 594 21.65 -22.29 63.24
CA GLY A 594 20.29 -22.85 63.10
C GLY A 594 19.61 -22.65 61.72
N ALA A 595 20.22 -21.90 60.80
CA ALA A 595 19.75 -21.80 59.41
C ALA A 595 20.22 -23.00 58.57
N ALA A 596 19.35 -23.54 57.71
CA ALA A 596 19.68 -24.61 56.77
C ALA A 596 19.49 -24.16 55.33
N LEU A 597 20.47 -24.40 54.46
CA LEU A 597 20.26 -24.40 53.01
C LEU A 597 19.36 -25.58 52.65
N ARG A 598 18.27 -25.33 51.92
CA ARG A 598 17.32 -26.36 51.50
C ARG A 598 17.16 -26.34 49.99
N LEU A 599 17.40 -27.49 49.36
CA LEU A 599 17.03 -27.73 47.97
C LEU A 599 15.54 -28.08 47.94
N LEU A 600 14.71 -27.20 47.37
CA LEU A 600 13.29 -27.47 47.22
C LEU A 600 13.01 -27.97 45.81
N ARG A 601 12.61 -29.24 45.68
CA ARG A 601 12.02 -29.73 44.43
C ARG A 601 10.64 -29.08 44.29
N ALA A 602 10.41 -28.31 43.22
CA ALA A 602 9.16 -27.60 43.03
C ALA A 602 7.99 -28.56 42.76
N LEU A 603 7.33 -29.00 43.83
CA LEU A 603 5.92 -29.38 43.81
C LEU A 603 5.06 -28.40 44.62
N PHE A 604 5.66 -27.33 45.15
CA PHE A 604 4.95 -26.23 45.80
C PHE A 604 4.86 -25.03 44.87
N LYS A 605 3.64 -24.49 44.71
CA LYS A 605 3.37 -23.16 44.13
C LYS A 605 3.78 -22.09 45.13
N PRO A 606 4.87 -21.31 44.95
CA PRO A 606 4.90 -19.96 45.52
C PRO A 606 3.87 -19.15 44.73
N ARG A 607 3.03 -18.36 45.41
CA ARG A 607 1.84 -17.72 44.81
C ARG A 607 2.12 -16.82 43.59
N ASP A 608 3.37 -16.52 43.26
CA ASP A 608 3.73 -15.51 42.26
C ASP A 608 4.71 -15.97 41.17
N PHE A 609 4.89 -17.28 40.96
CA PHE A 609 5.63 -17.80 39.80
C PHE A 609 4.70 -18.49 38.80
N PRO A 610 4.65 -18.08 37.51
CA PRO A 610 3.88 -18.80 36.49
C PRO A 610 4.43 -20.21 36.29
N GLN A 611 3.50 -21.16 36.07
CA GLN A 611 3.76 -22.59 35.89
C GLN A 611 4.60 -22.85 34.64
N VAL A 612 5.91 -22.91 34.82
CA VAL A 612 6.85 -23.57 33.92
C VAL A 612 8.04 -23.91 34.78
N ASP A 613 8.56 -25.14 34.64
CA ASP A 613 9.60 -25.80 35.42
C ASP A 613 10.62 -24.86 36.07
N ARG A 614 10.53 -24.69 37.39
CA ARG A 614 11.51 -23.93 38.19
C ARG A 614 12.04 -24.83 39.28
N LEU A 615 13.37 -24.98 39.39
CA LEU A 615 13.98 -25.41 40.64
C LEU A 615 14.21 -24.15 41.49
N ALA A 616 13.81 -24.17 42.75
CA ALA A 616 14.01 -23.07 43.70
C ALA A 616 15.04 -23.47 44.75
N VAL A 617 16.14 -22.73 44.85
CA VAL A 617 17.06 -22.82 46.00
C VAL A 617 16.63 -21.78 47.02
N GLN A 618 16.33 -22.22 48.24
CA GLN A 618 15.88 -21.34 49.32
C GLN A 618 16.94 -21.21 50.41
N ARG A 619 17.05 -20.01 50.95
CA ARG A 619 17.74 -19.74 52.22
C ARG A 619 16.92 -18.81 53.10
N ASP A 620 16.90 -19.04 54.40
CA ASP A 620 16.33 -18.14 55.40
C ASP A 620 17.46 -17.53 56.24
N VAL A 621 17.55 -16.21 56.32
CA VAL A 621 18.49 -15.50 57.22
C VAL A 621 17.70 -14.93 58.39
N ALA A 622 17.70 -15.61 59.53
CA ALA A 622 17.07 -15.10 60.76
C ALA A 622 17.93 -14.00 61.39
N VAL A 623 17.35 -12.82 61.63
CA VAL A 623 17.98 -11.77 62.45
C VAL A 623 17.25 -11.75 63.79
N ALA A 624 17.76 -12.50 64.76
CA ALA A 624 17.26 -12.41 66.13
C ALA A 624 17.78 -11.11 66.75
N VAL A 625 16.85 -10.22 67.12
CA VAL A 625 17.15 -9.05 67.95
C VAL A 625 17.68 -9.57 69.30
N GLY A 626 18.93 -9.22 69.65
CA GLY A 626 19.54 -9.56 70.95
C GLY A 626 20.69 -10.58 70.96
N ILE A 627 21.33 -10.90 69.82
CA ILE A 627 22.57 -11.70 69.82
C ILE A 627 23.79 -10.73 69.75
N PRO A 628 24.72 -10.76 70.72
CA PRO A 628 25.91 -9.91 70.70
C PRO A 628 26.82 -10.23 69.50
N ALA A 629 27.64 -9.26 69.10
CA ALA A 629 28.43 -9.17 67.86
C ALA A 629 29.49 -10.28 67.59
N HIS A 630 29.39 -11.46 68.22
CA HIS A 630 30.29 -12.60 68.02
C HIS A 630 29.52 -13.94 68.01
N ALA A 631 28.58 -14.11 67.08
CA ALA A 631 28.07 -15.45 66.75
C ALA A 631 28.92 -16.03 65.62
N ASP A 632 29.57 -17.17 65.86
CA ASP A 632 30.36 -17.91 64.87
C ASP A 632 29.52 -18.18 63.61
N LEU A 633 29.85 -17.51 62.51
CA LEU A 633 29.27 -17.74 61.20
C LEU A 633 30.03 -18.87 60.50
N ALA A 634 29.36 -19.96 60.15
CA ALA A 634 29.97 -21.06 59.38
C ALA A 634 29.79 -20.82 57.87
N GLU A 635 30.87 -20.96 57.09
CA GLU A 635 30.79 -20.99 55.63
C GLU A 635 30.09 -22.28 55.16
N ALA A 636 29.08 -22.12 54.31
CA ALA A 636 28.34 -23.22 53.71
C ALA A 636 28.32 -23.04 52.18
N GLU A 637 28.88 -24.01 51.47
CA GLU A 637 28.84 -24.12 50.02
C GLU A 637 28.11 -25.40 49.63
N ILE A 638 27.20 -25.30 48.67
CA ILE A 638 26.52 -26.45 48.08
C ILE A 638 26.64 -26.35 46.56
N GLY A 639 27.38 -27.28 45.98
CA GLY A 639 27.41 -27.53 44.55
C GLY A 639 26.55 -28.73 44.17
N PHE A 640 25.75 -28.61 43.13
CA PHE A 640 24.95 -29.71 42.59
C PHE A 640 24.82 -29.60 41.07
N HIS A 641 24.60 -30.74 40.41
CA HIS A 641 24.27 -30.77 38.98
C HIS A 641 22.76 -30.80 38.84
N LEU A 642 22.23 -29.90 38.00
CA LEU A 642 20.81 -29.80 37.71
C LEU A 642 20.56 -30.16 36.25
N VAL A 643 19.68 -31.14 36.01
CA VAL A 643 19.14 -31.40 34.69
C VAL A 643 17.87 -30.56 34.53
N ILE A 644 17.92 -29.54 33.69
CA ILE A 644 16.76 -28.71 33.34
C ILE A 644 16.19 -29.30 32.04
N PRO A 645 14.94 -29.79 32.05
CA PRO A 645 14.33 -30.39 30.86
C PRO A 645 14.28 -29.38 29.70
N GLU A 646 14.10 -29.89 28.47
CA GLU A 646 13.81 -29.08 27.29
C GLU A 646 12.62 -28.15 27.54
N ARG A 647 12.55 -27.03 26.81
CA ARG A 647 11.46 -26.06 26.92
C ARG A 647 10.11 -26.71 26.52
N GLN A 648 9.43 -27.38 27.45
CA GLN A 648 8.09 -27.91 27.24
C GLN A 648 7.03 -26.83 27.52
N HIS A 649 6.00 -26.86 26.66
CA HIS A 649 4.92 -25.86 26.49
C HIS A 649 4.19 -25.42 27.76
#